data_AF-A0A450Y259-F1
#
_entry.id   AF-A0A450Y259-F1
#
_cell.length_a   1.000
_cell.length_b   1.000
_cell.length_c   1.000
_cell.angle_alpha   90.00
_cell.angle_beta   90.00
_cell.angle_gamma   90.00
#
_symmetry.space_group_name_H-M   'P 1'
#
loop_
_entity.id
_entity.type
_entity.pdbx_description
1 polymer ?
#
loop_
_entity_poly.entity_id
_entity_poly.type
_entity_poly.pdbx_seq_one_letter_code
_entity_poly.pdbx_strand_id
1 'polypeptide(L)'
;MPPNAGKYRDRKERLPKLFHDPANPKQPEADIPVINRNDFLALDEDAFASKGFPNGRFDCILGNPPWADRSSKRIAQRFMQEAPRFLNSAGIGCLLLPTKILHNRTDAFQSTWFTEITPEKVLQLADYRKLLFEDAKTPAIIVRFRNSAPNLARHTMEFTAPKFNRDGLGKGVITIDPLARAWIPLAELLAAARSEAAPIVWKQHLWGTRRDRRFLKLLLSLPSLSNLAGKPKEGKRWIKARGFQQDTGKTGNPKLPWWNERHLYTDAEAPVWQSGVICLREDDCEAVGDRFPSLSRSPDKRIYKGPMVLISKESTKVAYCDFDVLFSGSFLQSITGPKEDAELLLFLAAYLRSGLAKYFLFHTSANWGVERDKVHLRELLRIPFPLPEDDFIAPDAAEIIGEIAEKVRGLGNRLQAEFQQMPRQASLFGDQEDSNKGINPKQWQTHRKSLTFALQAEIDPLIYRYFGLTDQERILVEDTVTVFIPSATPGNWGACPPTLDPAGKAKVAPYDKKGLCAYGDTLVDTLNGWAEDEGSSCRIRAEVGADGKIDMAMVTLHLGESTADCRQMSLSDSLAKALKRYHETASQKINPLVYERDILFFDGNRIHIIRSDRLLNWTRTMALNDAARIYGEIVGKEDP
;
A
#
# COMPACT_ATOMS: atom_id res chain seq x y z
N MET A 1 -40.63 -7.82 -30.04
CA MET A 1 -40.22 -9.02 -29.29
C MET A 1 -38.83 -9.43 -29.74
N PRO A 2 -37.88 -9.73 -28.84
CA PRO A 2 -36.60 -10.28 -29.26
C PRO A 2 -36.81 -11.63 -29.96
N PRO A 3 -36.01 -11.97 -30.99
CA PRO A 3 -36.19 -13.22 -31.72
C PRO A 3 -35.95 -14.43 -30.81
N ASN A 4 -36.75 -15.49 -30.98
CA ASN A 4 -36.57 -16.73 -30.23
C ASN A 4 -35.28 -17.42 -30.72
N ALA A 5 -34.20 -17.29 -29.94
CA ALA A 5 -32.86 -17.78 -30.27
C ALA A 5 -32.81 -19.29 -30.60
N GLY A 6 -33.77 -20.09 -30.09
CA GLY A 6 -33.89 -21.51 -30.42
C GLY A 6 -34.13 -21.77 -31.91
N LYS A 7 -34.89 -20.90 -32.59
CA LYS A 7 -35.23 -21.09 -34.02
C LYS A 7 -34.05 -20.91 -34.97
N TYR A 8 -33.06 -20.07 -34.61
CA TYR A 8 -31.88 -19.82 -35.45
C TYR A 8 -30.87 -20.98 -35.41
N ARG A 9 -30.87 -21.74 -34.31
CA ARG A 9 -29.93 -22.83 -34.08
C ARG A 9 -30.24 -24.06 -34.94
N ASP A 10 -31.52 -24.29 -35.21
CA ASP A 10 -32.00 -25.48 -35.92
C ASP A 10 -32.14 -25.30 -37.43
N ARG A 11 -32.17 -24.06 -37.94
CA ARG A 11 -32.50 -23.75 -39.36
C ARG A 11 -31.34 -23.31 -40.25
N LYS A 12 -30.09 -23.24 -39.77
CA LYS A 12 -28.95 -22.63 -40.50
C LYS A 12 -29.25 -21.21 -41.04
N GLU A 13 -30.21 -20.51 -40.44
CA GLU A 13 -30.56 -19.14 -40.83
C GLU A 13 -29.48 -18.15 -40.35
N ARG A 14 -29.18 -17.15 -41.18
CA ARG A 14 -28.18 -16.12 -40.85
C ARG A 14 -28.67 -15.31 -39.64
N LEU A 15 -27.82 -15.16 -38.62
CA LEU A 15 -28.15 -14.36 -37.44
C LEU A 15 -28.47 -12.90 -37.85
N PRO A 16 -29.47 -12.27 -37.21
CA PRO A 16 -29.82 -10.88 -37.50
C PRO A 16 -28.63 -9.98 -37.21
N LYS A 17 -28.38 -9.02 -38.09
CA LYS A 17 -27.38 -7.97 -37.89
C LYS A 17 -27.86 -7.04 -36.78
N LEU A 18 -27.09 -7.00 -35.71
CA LEU A 18 -27.43 -6.20 -34.53
C LEU A 18 -26.72 -4.84 -34.47
N PHE A 19 -25.66 -4.69 -35.27
CA PHE A 19 -24.73 -3.56 -35.20
C PHE A 19 -25.01 -2.50 -36.24
N HIS A 20 -25.14 -1.26 -35.81
CA HIS A 20 -25.30 -0.07 -36.63
C HIS A 20 -24.13 0.89 -36.39
N ASP A 21 -23.34 1.16 -37.44
CA ASP A 21 -22.25 2.14 -37.43
C ASP A 21 -22.59 3.33 -38.37
N PRO A 22 -23.05 4.47 -37.83
CA PRO A 22 -23.35 5.64 -38.64
C PRO A 22 -22.10 6.23 -39.34
N ALA A 23 -20.89 5.88 -38.91
CA ALA A 23 -19.64 6.31 -39.56
C ALA A 23 -19.24 5.41 -40.75
N ASN A 24 -19.94 4.29 -41.01
CA ASN A 24 -19.68 3.41 -42.13
C ASN A 24 -20.88 3.34 -43.09
N PRO A 25 -20.97 4.25 -44.08
CA PRO A 25 -22.11 4.32 -45.00
C PRO A 25 -22.24 3.12 -45.94
N LYS A 26 -21.22 2.23 -45.99
CA LYS A 26 -21.25 0.98 -46.76
C LYS A 26 -21.76 -0.21 -45.95
N GLN A 27 -22.01 -0.05 -44.65
CA GLN A 27 -22.54 -1.13 -43.83
C GLN A 27 -24.02 -1.37 -44.18
N PRO A 28 -24.44 -2.63 -44.41
CA PRO A 28 -25.85 -2.95 -44.55
C PRO A 28 -26.62 -2.57 -43.28
N GLU A 29 -27.84 -2.07 -43.44
CA GLU A 29 -28.72 -1.72 -42.33
C GLU A 29 -28.89 -2.90 -41.36
N ALA A 30 -28.96 -2.60 -40.06
CA ALA A 30 -29.10 -3.60 -39.02
C ALA A 30 -30.53 -4.14 -39.02
N ASP A 31 -30.69 -5.47 -39.04
CA ASP A 31 -31.99 -6.14 -38.96
C ASP A 31 -32.69 -5.80 -37.62
N ILE A 32 -31.89 -5.62 -36.55
CA ILE A 32 -32.36 -5.19 -35.23
C ILE A 32 -31.28 -4.28 -34.60
N PRO A 33 -31.35 -2.94 -34.72
CA PRO A 33 -30.29 -2.01 -34.32
C PRO A 33 -30.18 -1.88 -32.79
N VAL A 34 -29.68 -2.91 -32.11
CA VAL A 34 -29.49 -2.94 -30.65
C VAL A 34 -28.06 -2.55 -30.23
N ILE A 35 -27.08 -2.64 -31.12
CA ILE A 35 -25.70 -2.20 -30.89
C ILE A 35 -25.43 -0.99 -31.78
N ASN A 36 -25.23 0.17 -31.18
CA ASN A 36 -24.92 1.41 -31.91
C ASN A 36 -23.50 1.86 -31.61
N ARG A 37 -22.73 2.20 -32.64
CA ARG A 37 -21.44 2.89 -32.45
C ARG A 37 -21.70 4.40 -32.40
N ASN A 38 -21.52 5.01 -31.23
CA ASN A 38 -21.60 6.46 -31.04
C ASN A 38 -20.56 6.90 -29.99
N ASP A 39 -20.25 8.19 -29.95
CA ASP A 39 -19.45 8.77 -28.86
C ASP A 39 -20.36 9.15 -27.70
N PHE A 40 -20.24 8.42 -26.58
CA PHE A 40 -21.02 8.64 -25.36
C PHE A 40 -20.95 10.09 -24.84
N LEU A 41 -19.82 10.79 -25.04
CA LEU A 41 -19.65 12.18 -24.60
C LEU A 41 -20.12 13.21 -25.63
N ALA A 42 -20.31 12.81 -26.89
CA ALA A 42 -20.88 13.62 -27.96
C ALA A 42 -22.33 13.25 -28.25
N LEU A 43 -22.99 12.50 -27.36
CA LEU A 43 -24.44 12.35 -27.35
C LEU A 43 -25.07 13.68 -26.91
N ASP A 44 -25.04 14.65 -27.82
CA ASP A 44 -25.93 15.80 -27.83
C ASP A 44 -27.36 15.32 -28.21
N GLU A 45 -28.32 16.25 -28.20
CA GLU A 45 -29.72 15.94 -28.51
C GLU A 45 -29.91 15.31 -29.91
N ASP A 46 -28.92 15.44 -30.81
CA ASP A 46 -29.01 15.11 -32.24
C ASP A 46 -28.34 13.77 -32.65
N ALA A 47 -27.55 13.11 -31.80
CA ALA A 47 -26.89 11.83 -32.14
C ALA A 47 -27.86 10.66 -32.46
N PHE A 48 -29.17 10.84 -32.24
CA PHE A 48 -30.25 9.92 -32.60
C PHE A 48 -31.46 10.68 -33.21
N ALA A 49 -31.22 11.56 -34.18
CA ALA A 49 -32.14 12.52 -34.82
C ALA A 49 -33.49 12.01 -35.41
N SER A 50 -33.98 10.83 -35.02
CA SER A 50 -35.37 10.40 -35.28
C SER A 50 -36.14 9.95 -34.04
N LYS A 51 -35.49 9.82 -32.86
CA LYS A 51 -36.14 9.65 -31.55
C LYS A 51 -35.24 10.27 -30.48
N GLY A 52 -35.51 11.52 -30.10
CA GLY A 52 -34.77 12.24 -29.06
C GLY A 52 -34.48 11.35 -27.85
N PHE A 53 -33.24 11.45 -27.34
CA PHE A 53 -32.69 10.65 -26.26
C PHE A 53 -32.83 11.43 -24.94
N PRO A 54 -33.92 11.26 -24.16
CA PRO A 54 -34.13 12.01 -22.96
C PRO A 54 -33.26 11.44 -21.85
N ASN A 55 -32.82 12.34 -20.99
CA ASN A 55 -32.32 12.03 -19.67
C ASN A 55 -33.24 11.03 -18.97
N GLY A 56 -32.68 10.09 -18.22
CA GLY A 56 -33.46 9.10 -17.50
C GLY A 56 -34.29 8.19 -18.39
N ARG A 57 -33.61 7.39 -19.23
CA ARG A 57 -34.25 6.27 -19.95
C ARG A 57 -33.71 4.89 -19.57
N PHE A 58 -32.51 4.79 -19.02
CA PHE A 58 -31.89 3.49 -18.74
C PHE A 58 -32.05 3.07 -17.29
N ASP A 59 -32.47 1.83 -17.09
CA ASP A 59 -32.46 1.21 -15.76
C ASP A 59 -31.04 0.81 -15.33
N CYS A 60 -30.14 0.59 -16.29
CA CYS A 60 -28.78 0.13 -16.05
C CYS A 60 -27.79 0.69 -17.07
N ILE A 61 -26.62 1.13 -16.61
CA ILE A 61 -25.46 1.49 -17.43
C ILE A 61 -24.25 0.72 -16.91
N LEU A 62 -23.61 -0.03 -17.80
CA LEU A 62 -22.36 -0.74 -17.57
C LEU A 62 -21.31 -0.16 -18.52
N GLY A 63 -20.12 0.16 -18.03
CA GLY A 63 -19.10 0.76 -18.89
C GLY A 63 -17.67 0.54 -18.43
N ASN A 64 -16.76 0.47 -19.40
CA ASN A 64 -15.32 0.63 -19.21
C ASN A 64 -14.88 1.89 -19.97
N PRO A 65 -15.04 3.09 -19.39
CA PRO A 65 -14.63 4.33 -20.03
C PRO A 65 -13.15 4.29 -20.45
N PRO A 66 -12.75 4.97 -21.54
CA PRO A 66 -11.36 5.02 -21.97
C PRO A 66 -10.48 5.70 -20.91
N TRP A 67 -9.23 5.23 -20.76
CA TRP A 67 -8.24 5.79 -19.83
C TRP A 67 -7.15 6.51 -20.63
N ALA A 68 -7.45 7.70 -21.17
CA ALA A 68 -6.56 8.36 -22.12
C ALA A 68 -5.34 9.07 -21.48
N ASP A 69 -4.29 9.25 -22.29
CA ASP A 69 -2.97 9.77 -21.93
C ASP A 69 -2.92 11.32 -21.88
N ARG A 70 -1.80 11.85 -21.36
CA ARG A 70 -1.44 13.21 -20.89
C ARG A 70 -2.21 14.49 -21.35
N SER A 71 -2.98 14.52 -22.43
CA SER A 71 -3.76 15.69 -22.90
C SER A 71 -5.26 15.67 -22.54
N SER A 72 -5.84 14.53 -22.13
CA SER A 72 -7.27 14.41 -21.77
C SER A 72 -7.49 13.85 -20.36
N LYS A 73 -6.75 14.38 -19.38
CA LYS A 73 -6.66 13.95 -17.95
C LYS A 73 -7.98 13.76 -17.17
N ARG A 74 -9.15 13.93 -17.79
CA ARG A 74 -10.47 13.89 -17.16
C ARG A 74 -11.53 13.08 -17.94
N ILE A 75 -11.16 12.33 -18.98
CA ILE A 75 -12.18 11.63 -19.79
C ILE A 75 -13.00 10.65 -18.94
N ALA A 76 -12.37 9.80 -18.12
CA ALA A 76 -13.09 8.89 -17.22
C ALA A 76 -13.97 9.66 -16.20
N GLN A 77 -13.53 10.83 -15.72
CA GLN A 77 -14.34 11.68 -14.84
C GLN A 77 -15.57 12.25 -15.55
N ARG A 78 -15.44 12.63 -16.83
CA ARG A 78 -16.59 13.07 -17.64
C ARG A 78 -17.62 11.95 -17.79
N PHE A 79 -17.19 10.72 -18.06
CA PHE A 79 -18.09 9.56 -18.10
C PHE A 79 -18.81 9.34 -16.77
N MET A 80 -18.12 9.52 -15.63
CA MET A 80 -18.74 9.43 -14.32
C MET A 80 -19.80 10.52 -14.07
N GLN A 81 -19.58 11.73 -14.60
CA GLN A 81 -20.52 12.86 -14.51
C GLN A 81 -21.74 12.68 -15.42
N GLU A 82 -21.53 12.17 -16.63
CA GLU A 82 -22.60 12.00 -17.62
C GLU A 82 -23.44 10.73 -17.43
N ALA A 83 -22.85 9.63 -16.92
CA ALA A 83 -23.58 8.38 -16.75
C ALA A 83 -24.88 8.51 -15.91
N PRO A 84 -24.90 9.22 -14.77
CA PRO A 84 -26.12 9.47 -14.00
C PRO A 84 -27.23 10.17 -14.81
N ARG A 85 -26.88 11.07 -15.75
CA ARG A 85 -27.85 11.82 -16.57
C ARG A 85 -28.73 10.90 -17.43
N PHE A 86 -28.17 9.81 -17.92
CA PHE A 86 -28.87 8.85 -18.78
C PHE A 86 -29.68 7.81 -17.98
N LEU A 87 -29.38 7.63 -16.69
CA LEU A 87 -30.06 6.67 -15.82
C LEU A 87 -31.41 7.20 -15.34
N ASN A 88 -32.40 6.31 -15.27
CA ASN A 88 -33.66 6.57 -14.54
C ASN A 88 -33.36 6.92 -13.08
N SER A 89 -34.31 7.56 -12.38
CA SER A 89 -34.22 7.70 -10.92
C SER A 89 -34.07 6.32 -10.28
N ALA A 90 -33.08 6.16 -9.38
CA ALA A 90 -32.67 4.89 -8.79
C ALA A 90 -32.14 3.81 -9.77
N GLY A 91 -31.87 4.18 -11.04
CA GLY A 91 -31.17 3.35 -12.01
C GLY A 91 -29.76 2.97 -11.53
N ILE A 92 -29.21 1.88 -12.07
CA ILE A 92 -27.94 1.31 -11.63
C ILE A 92 -26.82 1.70 -12.60
N GLY A 93 -25.76 2.31 -12.08
CA GLY A 93 -24.51 2.47 -12.80
C GLY A 93 -23.43 1.49 -12.32
N CYS A 94 -22.63 0.96 -13.22
CA CYS A 94 -21.42 0.20 -12.89
C CYS A 94 -20.29 0.54 -13.87
N LEU A 95 -19.23 1.17 -13.36
CA LEU A 95 -18.12 1.65 -14.18
C LEU A 95 -16.79 1.03 -13.75
N LEU A 96 -16.03 0.53 -14.73
CA LEU A 96 -14.63 0.13 -14.58
C LEU A 96 -13.73 1.35 -14.80
N LEU A 97 -13.07 1.81 -13.76
CA LEU A 97 -12.41 3.12 -13.69
C LEU A 97 -10.93 2.98 -13.27
N PRO A 98 -10.07 3.95 -13.62
CA PRO A 98 -8.71 3.96 -13.10
C PRO A 98 -8.71 4.29 -11.60
N THR A 99 -7.96 3.52 -10.83
CA THR A 99 -7.79 3.68 -9.36
C THR A 99 -7.32 5.08 -8.95
N LYS A 100 -6.64 5.79 -9.86
CA LYS A 100 -6.24 7.19 -9.72
C LYS A 100 -7.37 8.13 -9.34
N ILE A 101 -8.63 7.79 -9.65
CA ILE A 101 -9.80 8.56 -9.23
C ILE A 101 -9.96 8.60 -7.71
N LEU A 102 -9.53 7.56 -6.98
CA LEU A 102 -9.63 7.51 -5.51
C LEU A 102 -8.40 8.11 -4.82
N HIS A 103 -7.20 7.91 -5.39
CA HIS A 103 -5.94 8.16 -4.69
C HIS A 103 -5.20 9.44 -5.11
N ASN A 104 -5.52 10.04 -6.26
CA ASN A 104 -4.94 11.33 -6.65
C ASN A 104 -5.69 12.51 -6.03
N ARG A 105 -5.27 13.74 -6.38
CA ARG A 105 -5.94 15.00 -6.00
C ARG A 105 -7.29 15.14 -6.71
N THR A 106 -8.27 14.40 -6.25
CA THR A 106 -9.64 14.34 -6.79
C THR A 106 -10.68 14.52 -5.69
N ASP A 107 -10.29 14.92 -4.48
CA ASP A 107 -11.15 15.06 -3.31
C ASP A 107 -12.41 15.89 -3.59
N ALA A 108 -12.26 17.05 -4.24
CA ALA A 108 -13.40 17.89 -4.64
C ALA A 108 -14.35 17.15 -5.59
N PHE A 109 -13.82 16.45 -6.59
CA PHE A 109 -14.62 15.67 -7.54
C PHE A 109 -15.33 14.50 -6.85
N GLN A 110 -14.61 13.76 -5.99
CA GLN A 110 -15.19 12.66 -5.22
C GLN A 110 -16.32 13.17 -4.31
N SER A 111 -16.11 14.30 -3.64
CA SER A 111 -17.13 14.91 -2.79
C SER A 111 -18.39 15.27 -3.56
N THR A 112 -18.27 15.92 -4.73
CA THR A 112 -19.43 16.27 -5.56
C THR A 112 -20.14 15.01 -6.03
N TRP A 113 -19.42 14.08 -6.64
CA TRP A 113 -20.02 12.92 -7.26
C TRP A 113 -20.73 12.03 -6.23
N PHE A 114 -20.08 11.71 -5.10
CA PHE A 114 -20.70 10.87 -4.07
C PHE A 114 -21.83 11.55 -3.28
N THR A 115 -22.07 12.85 -3.47
CA THR A 115 -23.28 13.52 -2.96
C THR A 115 -24.45 13.49 -3.94
N GLU A 116 -24.18 13.33 -5.24
CA GLU A 116 -25.20 13.28 -6.29
C GLU A 116 -25.72 11.86 -6.53
N ILE A 117 -24.85 10.86 -6.40
CA ILE A 117 -25.18 9.43 -6.53
C ILE A 117 -24.95 8.67 -5.24
N THR A 118 -25.65 7.55 -5.07
CA THR A 118 -25.50 6.66 -3.92
C THR A 118 -24.51 5.55 -4.28
N PRO A 119 -23.25 5.57 -3.78
CA PRO A 119 -22.29 4.50 -4.04
C PRO A 119 -22.68 3.24 -3.27
N GLU A 120 -22.95 2.13 -3.96
CA GLU A 120 -23.30 0.86 -3.30
C GLU A 120 -22.03 0.05 -3.01
N LYS A 121 -21.15 -0.12 -4.02
CA LYS A 121 -19.97 -0.97 -3.93
C LYS A 121 -18.79 -0.41 -4.73
N VAL A 122 -17.60 -0.50 -4.15
CA VAL A 122 -16.32 -0.21 -4.79
C VAL A 122 -15.41 -1.43 -4.68
N LEU A 123 -15.11 -2.09 -5.80
CA LEU A 123 -14.16 -3.20 -5.88
C LEU A 123 -12.80 -2.67 -6.36
N GLN A 124 -11.76 -2.83 -5.56
CA GLN A 124 -10.41 -2.34 -5.82
C GLN A 124 -9.51 -3.48 -6.31
N LEU A 125 -9.05 -3.40 -7.56
CA LEU A 125 -8.28 -4.45 -8.24
C LEU A 125 -6.77 -4.15 -8.30
N ALA A 126 -6.24 -3.42 -7.31
CA ALA A 126 -4.83 -3.04 -7.25
C ALA A 126 -3.88 -4.25 -7.35
N ASP A 127 -4.15 -5.32 -6.60
CA ASP A 127 -3.33 -6.54 -6.60
C ASP A 127 -3.47 -7.35 -7.90
N TYR A 128 -4.45 -7.01 -8.74
CA TYR A 128 -4.75 -7.67 -10.01
C TYR A 128 -4.39 -6.85 -11.25
N ARG A 129 -3.79 -5.67 -11.06
CA ARG A 129 -3.44 -4.70 -12.12
C ARG A 129 -2.75 -5.30 -13.34
N LYS A 130 -1.75 -6.15 -13.12
CA LYS A 130 -0.90 -6.74 -14.17
C LYS A 130 -1.39 -8.14 -14.61
N LEU A 131 -2.53 -8.56 -14.08
CA LEU A 131 -3.02 -9.95 -14.20
C LEU A 131 -4.28 -10.03 -15.04
N LEU A 132 -5.19 -9.06 -14.91
CA LEU A 132 -6.49 -9.05 -15.59
C LEU A 132 -6.46 -8.39 -16.97
N PHE A 133 -5.58 -7.41 -17.17
CA PHE A 133 -5.54 -6.61 -18.39
C PHE A 133 -4.11 -6.57 -18.92
N GLU A 134 -3.89 -7.14 -20.12
CA GLU A 134 -2.57 -7.40 -20.71
C GLU A 134 -1.68 -6.14 -20.81
N ASP A 135 -2.25 -5.03 -21.29
CA ASP A 135 -1.50 -3.77 -21.49
C ASP A 135 -1.70 -2.71 -20.39
N ALA A 136 -2.46 -3.03 -19.34
CA ALA A 136 -2.85 -2.01 -18.37
C ALA A 136 -1.70 -1.64 -17.43
N LYS A 137 -1.23 -0.39 -17.57
CA LYS A 137 -0.24 0.19 -16.66
C LYS A 137 -0.86 0.75 -15.38
N THR A 138 -2.17 0.97 -15.29
CA THR A 138 -2.82 1.57 -14.11
C THR A 138 -3.80 0.55 -13.49
N PRO A 139 -3.84 0.40 -12.15
CA PRO A 139 -4.80 -0.48 -11.49
C PRO A 139 -6.23 0.00 -11.67
N ALA A 140 -7.19 -0.91 -11.64
CA ALA A 140 -8.60 -0.63 -11.88
C ALA A 140 -9.45 -0.68 -10.60
N ILE A 141 -10.55 0.07 -10.59
CA ILE A 141 -11.64 -0.08 -9.64
C ILE A 141 -12.94 -0.33 -10.39
N ILE A 142 -13.88 -1.05 -9.79
CA ILE A 142 -15.26 -1.13 -10.27
C ILE A 142 -16.13 -0.40 -9.26
N VAL A 143 -16.84 0.62 -9.72
CA VAL A 143 -17.78 1.37 -8.88
C VAL A 143 -19.20 1.11 -9.33
N ARG A 144 -19.99 0.53 -8.44
CA ARG A 144 -21.43 0.34 -8.59
C ARG A 144 -22.18 1.37 -7.76
N PHE A 145 -23.15 2.05 -8.36
CA PHE A 145 -23.92 3.12 -7.74
C PHE A 145 -25.38 3.15 -8.19
N ARG A 146 -26.21 3.85 -7.43
CA ARG A 146 -27.59 4.21 -7.78
C ARG A 146 -27.70 5.67 -8.16
N ASN A 147 -28.51 5.97 -9.16
CA ASN A 147 -28.84 7.33 -9.58
C ASN A 147 -29.86 7.98 -8.64
N SER A 148 -29.43 8.24 -7.41
CA SER A 148 -30.21 8.91 -6.37
C SER A 148 -29.24 9.48 -5.34
N ALA A 149 -29.55 10.62 -4.75
CA ALA A 149 -28.74 11.18 -3.67
C ALA A 149 -28.81 10.27 -2.42
N PRO A 150 -27.68 9.99 -1.75
CA PRO A 150 -27.66 9.16 -0.55
C PRO A 150 -28.09 9.94 0.69
N ASN A 151 -28.55 9.22 1.73
CA ASN A 151 -28.64 9.80 3.07
C ASN A 151 -27.23 9.93 3.66
N LEU A 152 -26.64 11.13 3.58
CA LEU A 152 -25.24 11.38 3.95
C LEU A 152 -24.87 10.96 5.38
N ALA A 153 -25.82 11.00 6.32
CA ALA A 153 -25.56 10.70 7.73
C ALA A 153 -25.56 9.18 8.03
N ARG A 154 -26.24 8.37 7.22
CA ARG A 154 -26.44 6.94 7.48
C ARG A 154 -25.84 6.04 6.41
N HIS A 155 -25.59 6.57 5.22
CA HIS A 155 -25.14 5.77 4.08
C HIS A 155 -23.75 5.20 4.31
N THR A 156 -23.61 3.93 4.00
CA THR A 156 -22.36 3.18 4.12
C THR A 156 -22.15 2.40 2.82
N MET A 157 -20.99 2.55 2.21
CA MET A 157 -20.65 1.84 0.97
C MET A 157 -19.79 0.61 1.28
N GLU A 158 -19.99 -0.46 0.52
CA GLU A 158 -19.11 -1.64 0.58
C GLU A 158 -17.82 -1.33 -0.22
N PHE A 159 -16.68 -1.38 0.45
CA PHE A 159 -15.37 -1.35 -0.19
C PHE A 159 -14.76 -2.75 -0.13
N THR A 160 -14.39 -3.31 -1.27
CA THR A 160 -13.80 -4.65 -1.37
C THR A 160 -12.46 -4.57 -2.06
N ALA A 161 -11.40 -5.09 -1.44
CA ALA A 161 -10.03 -5.06 -1.95
C ALA A 161 -9.41 -6.48 -1.92
N PRO A 162 -9.80 -7.35 -2.86
CA PRO A 162 -9.30 -8.73 -2.91
C PRO A 162 -7.78 -8.77 -2.96
N LYS A 163 -7.21 -9.70 -2.21
CA LYS A 163 -5.77 -9.95 -2.21
C LYS A 163 -5.42 -10.96 -3.27
N PHE A 164 -4.22 -10.86 -3.80
CA PHE A 164 -3.80 -11.76 -4.85
C PHE A 164 -3.89 -13.21 -4.40
N ASN A 165 -4.69 -13.96 -5.16
CA ASN A 165 -4.81 -15.40 -5.05
C ASN A 165 -4.66 -16.01 -6.46
N ARG A 166 -3.86 -17.08 -6.57
CA ARG A 166 -3.66 -17.82 -7.81
C ARG A 166 -4.84 -18.73 -8.15
N ASP A 167 -5.57 -19.18 -7.14
CA ASP A 167 -6.59 -20.21 -7.31
C ASP A 167 -7.76 -19.67 -8.13
N GLY A 168 -8.08 -20.38 -9.21
CA GLY A 168 -9.18 -20.02 -10.11
C GLY A 168 -8.90 -18.84 -11.04
N LEU A 169 -7.74 -18.18 -10.94
CA LEU A 169 -7.42 -17.01 -11.77
C LEU A 169 -7.39 -17.32 -13.27
N GLY A 170 -6.92 -18.53 -13.64
CA GLY A 170 -6.99 -19.04 -15.03
C GLY A 170 -8.40 -19.18 -15.59
N LYS A 171 -9.42 -19.19 -14.73
CA LYS A 171 -10.85 -19.21 -15.07
C LYS A 171 -11.51 -17.84 -14.86
N GLY A 172 -10.71 -16.80 -14.62
CA GLY A 172 -11.17 -15.45 -14.32
C GLY A 172 -11.80 -15.29 -12.93
N VAL A 173 -11.63 -16.26 -12.02
CA VAL A 173 -12.23 -16.21 -10.68
C VAL A 173 -11.37 -15.34 -9.75
N ILE A 174 -12.03 -14.46 -9.00
CA ILE A 174 -11.38 -13.64 -7.96
C ILE A 174 -12.00 -14.02 -6.62
N THR A 175 -11.15 -14.52 -5.72
CA THR A 175 -11.52 -14.83 -4.34
C THR A 175 -11.48 -13.56 -3.51
N ILE A 176 -12.47 -13.41 -2.63
CA ILE A 176 -12.59 -12.30 -1.69
C ILE A 176 -12.64 -12.89 -0.28
N ASP A 177 -11.53 -12.74 0.43
CA ASP A 177 -11.44 -13.07 1.86
C ASP A 177 -12.37 -12.16 2.69
N PRO A 178 -12.88 -12.63 3.84
CA PRO A 178 -13.70 -11.80 4.74
C PRO A 178 -13.04 -10.47 5.12
N LEU A 179 -11.73 -10.46 5.40
CA LEU A 179 -10.98 -9.25 5.74
C LEU A 179 -10.77 -8.28 4.58
N ALA A 180 -10.90 -8.74 3.33
CA ALA A 180 -10.81 -7.88 2.16
C ALA A 180 -12.04 -6.99 1.99
N ARG A 181 -13.06 -7.12 2.86
CA ARG A 181 -14.32 -6.37 2.81
C ARG A 181 -14.41 -5.38 3.96
N ALA A 182 -14.74 -4.14 3.62
CA ALA A 182 -14.97 -3.08 4.56
C ALA A 182 -16.26 -2.32 4.22
N TRP A 183 -16.80 -1.67 5.24
CA TRP A 183 -17.96 -0.79 5.13
C TRP A 183 -17.51 0.58 5.56
N ILE A 184 -17.56 1.53 4.62
CA ILE A 184 -17.05 2.89 4.81
C ILE A 184 -18.26 3.84 4.92
N PRO A 185 -18.46 4.50 6.08
CA PRO A 185 -19.46 5.54 6.20
C PRO A 185 -19.17 6.67 5.20
N LEU A 186 -20.18 7.07 4.42
CA LEU A 186 -20.00 8.13 3.43
C LEU A 186 -19.60 9.46 4.09
N ALA A 187 -20.14 9.75 5.29
CA ALA A 187 -19.78 10.91 6.08
C ALA A 187 -18.27 10.98 6.40
N GLU A 188 -17.62 9.84 6.66
CA GLU A 188 -16.18 9.77 6.92
C GLU A 188 -15.37 10.18 5.69
N LEU A 189 -15.73 9.64 4.51
CA LEU A 189 -15.08 9.98 3.25
C LEU A 189 -15.23 11.47 2.93
N LEU A 190 -16.45 12.01 3.07
CA LEU A 190 -16.73 13.42 2.78
C LEU A 190 -16.00 14.36 3.75
N ALA A 191 -15.92 14.01 5.04
CA ALA A 191 -15.14 14.76 6.01
C ALA A 191 -13.65 14.77 5.66
N ALA A 192 -13.09 13.62 5.27
CA ALA A 192 -11.71 13.51 4.83
C ALA A 192 -11.44 14.29 3.54
N ALA A 193 -12.37 14.29 2.58
CA ALA A 193 -12.25 15.04 1.33
C ALA A 193 -12.12 16.55 1.56
N ARG A 194 -12.83 17.11 2.56
CA ARG A 194 -12.71 18.53 2.94
C ARG A 194 -11.30 18.91 3.42
N SER A 195 -10.53 17.94 3.91
CA SER A 195 -9.17 18.13 4.42
C SER A 195 -8.09 17.56 3.48
N GLU A 196 -8.41 17.33 2.20
CA GLU A 196 -7.51 16.72 1.21
C GLU A 196 -6.91 15.37 1.65
N ALA A 197 -7.71 14.60 2.37
CA ALA A 197 -7.36 13.33 2.99
C ALA A 197 -8.21 12.14 2.50
N ALA A 198 -9.07 12.30 1.49
CA ALA A 198 -9.85 11.19 0.96
C ALA A 198 -8.99 10.00 0.50
N PRO A 199 -7.81 10.19 -0.15
CA PRO A 199 -6.91 9.09 -0.47
C PRO A 199 -6.47 8.26 0.74
N ILE A 200 -6.35 8.88 1.93
CA ILE A 200 -5.95 8.19 3.15
C ILE A 200 -7.05 7.22 3.57
N VAL A 201 -8.32 7.63 3.53
CA VAL A 201 -9.47 6.75 3.87
C VAL A 201 -9.44 5.50 2.99
N TRP A 202 -9.29 5.66 1.68
CA TRP A 202 -9.21 4.51 0.76
C TRP A 202 -8.00 3.62 1.03
N LYS A 203 -6.84 4.22 1.31
CA LYS A 203 -5.59 3.48 1.58
C LYS A 203 -5.64 2.70 2.88
N GLN A 204 -6.23 3.27 3.92
CA GLN A 204 -6.40 2.60 5.22
C GLN A 204 -7.29 1.37 5.10
N HIS A 205 -8.33 1.41 4.26
CA HIS A 205 -9.21 0.26 4.02
C HIS A 205 -8.65 -0.75 3.00
N LEU A 206 -7.53 -0.43 2.34
CA LEU A 206 -6.93 -1.33 1.35
C LEU A 206 -6.29 -2.55 2.02
N TRP A 207 -5.44 -2.33 3.03
CA TRP A 207 -4.72 -3.38 3.75
C TRP A 207 -4.90 -3.32 5.26
N GLY A 208 -5.48 -2.24 5.80
CA GLY A 208 -5.61 -2.04 7.23
C GLY A 208 -6.90 -2.64 7.80
N THR A 209 -6.77 -3.23 8.99
CA THR A 209 -7.87 -3.75 9.79
C THR A 209 -8.54 -2.62 10.59
N ARG A 210 -9.49 -2.94 11.49
CA ARG A 210 -10.04 -1.95 12.42
C ARG A 210 -8.98 -1.43 13.41
N ARG A 211 -8.05 -2.30 13.84
CA ARG A 211 -6.97 -1.94 14.77
C ARG A 211 -5.98 -0.99 14.10
N ASP A 212 -5.59 -1.28 12.85
CA ASP A 212 -4.72 -0.41 12.07
C ASP A 212 -5.30 1.01 11.93
N ARG A 213 -6.59 1.12 11.64
CA ARG A 213 -7.25 2.43 11.53
C ARG A 213 -7.23 3.22 12.84
N ARG A 214 -7.39 2.55 13.99
CA ARG A 214 -7.28 3.22 15.30
C ARG A 214 -5.85 3.68 15.56
N PHE A 215 -4.86 2.81 15.31
CA PHE A 215 -3.45 3.14 15.50
C PHE A 215 -3.00 4.28 14.55
N LEU A 216 -3.38 4.22 13.28
CA LEU A 216 -3.09 5.27 12.31
C LEU A 216 -3.78 6.59 12.67
N LYS A 217 -4.98 6.56 13.27
CA LYS A 217 -5.64 7.78 13.77
C LYS A 217 -4.86 8.40 14.93
N LEU A 218 -4.32 7.59 15.84
CA LEU A 218 -3.41 8.06 16.89
C LEU A 218 -2.17 8.71 16.27
N LEU A 219 -1.47 8.01 15.37
CA LEU A 219 -0.28 8.54 14.69
C LEU A 219 -0.56 9.84 13.90
N LEU A 220 -1.70 9.94 13.22
CA LEU A 220 -2.10 11.15 12.49
C LEU A 220 -2.47 12.32 13.42
N SER A 221 -2.71 12.06 14.70
CA SER A 221 -2.99 13.12 15.69
C SER A 221 -1.72 13.74 16.27
N LEU A 222 -0.59 13.06 16.15
CA LEU A 222 0.72 13.57 16.59
C LEU A 222 1.21 14.72 15.69
N PRO A 223 2.06 15.62 16.21
CA PRO A 223 2.73 16.65 15.41
C PRO A 223 3.40 16.06 14.17
N SER A 224 3.13 16.63 13.01
CA SER A 224 3.66 16.12 11.74
C SER A 224 5.01 16.75 11.38
N LEU A 225 5.81 16.04 10.60
CA LEU A 225 7.06 16.59 10.02
C LEU A 225 6.83 17.87 9.21
N SER A 226 5.63 18.08 8.66
CA SER A 226 5.27 19.32 7.96
C SER A 226 5.25 20.56 8.85
N ASN A 227 5.15 20.39 10.17
CA ASN A 227 5.25 21.49 11.14
C ASN A 227 6.67 22.07 11.14
N LEU A 228 7.69 21.22 11.01
CA LEU A 228 9.11 21.57 11.01
C LEU A 228 9.67 21.85 9.61
N ALA A 229 9.25 21.10 8.59
CA ALA A 229 9.85 21.13 7.26
C ALA A 229 8.93 21.76 6.19
N GLY A 230 9.35 22.93 5.69
CA GLY A 230 8.63 23.73 4.69
C GLY A 230 9.47 24.03 3.45
N LYS A 231 8.85 24.61 2.42
CA LYS A 231 9.62 25.12 1.27
C LYS A 231 10.54 26.26 1.72
N PRO A 232 11.61 26.59 0.96
CA PRO A 232 12.56 27.65 1.34
C PRO A 232 11.95 29.05 1.58
N LYS A 233 10.75 29.31 1.06
CA LYS A 233 10.01 30.58 1.21
C LYS A 233 9.00 30.57 2.39
N GLU A 234 8.77 29.42 3.00
CA GLU A 234 7.75 29.24 4.06
C GLU A 234 8.32 29.52 5.46
N GLY A 235 9.62 29.83 5.60
CA GLY A 235 10.22 30.27 6.87
C GLY A 235 10.24 29.23 7.99
N LYS A 236 10.14 27.93 7.65
CA LYS A 236 10.13 26.82 8.61
C LYS A 236 11.55 26.49 9.10
N ARG A 237 11.65 25.81 10.26
CA ARG A 237 12.92 25.35 10.89
C ARG A 237 13.78 24.57 9.90
N TRP A 238 13.15 23.65 9.16
CA TRP A 238 13.79 22.84 8.13
C TRP A 238 13.28 23.19 6.74
N ILE A 239 14.17 23.04 5.75
CA ILE A 239 13.92 23.31 4.34
C ILE A 239 13.77 21.97 3.61
N LYS A 240 12.56 21.69 3.12
CA LYS A 240 12.32 20.58 2.19
C LYS A 240 12.42 21.02 0.74
N ALA A 241 13.09 20.23 -0.08
CA ALA A 241 13.18 20.50 -1.51
C ALA A 241 13.40 19.26 -2.37
N ARG A 242 13.14 19.45 -3.67
CA ARG A 242 13.66 18.54 -4.70
C ARG A 242 14.94 19.14 -5.24
N GLY A 243 15.88 18.27 -5.63
CA GLY A 243 17.12 18.67 -6.28
C GLY A 243 16.92 19.40 -7.61
N PHE A 244 18.02 19.63 -8.32
CA PHE A 244 17.98 20.43 -9.54
C PHE A 244 17.30 19.67 -10.67
N GLN A 245 16.84 20.39 -11.70
CA GLN A 245 16.28 19.79 -12.90
C GLN A 245 17.15 20.18 -14.08
N GLN A 246 17.78 19.18 -14.70
CA GLN A 246 18.54 19.37 -15.93
C GLN A 246 17.60 19.85 -17.04
N ASP A 247 18.08 20.78 -17.86
CA ASP A 247 17.34 21.15 -19.05
C ASP A 247 17.39 20.03 -20.10
N THR A 248 16.23 19.71 -20.67
CA THR A 248 16.07 18.66 -21.69
C THR A 248 15.76 19.24 -23.07
N GLY A 249 16.09 20.51 -23.29
CA GLY A 249 15.78 21.26 -24.53
C GLY A 249 14.30 21.65 -24.69
N LYS A 250 13.46 21.34 -23.68
CA LYS A 250 12.04 21.71 -23.64
C LYS A 250 11.78 23.03 -22.91
N THR A 251 12.81 23.58 -22.28
CA THR A 251 12.70 24.83 -21.52
C THR A 251 13.08 25.99 -22.43
N GLY A 252 12.19 26.97 -22.61
CA GLY A 252 12.48 28.13 -23.46
C GLY A 252 13.60 29.06 -22.96
N ASN A 253 14.03 28.92 -21.70
CA ASN A 253 15.06 29.75 -21.07
C ASN A 253 15.89 28.92 -20.06
N PRO A 254 16.92 28.18 -20.51
CA PRO A 254 17.82 27.46 -19.61
C PRO A 254 18.60 28.42 -18.70
N LYS A 255 19.01 27.91 -17.53
CA LYS A 255 19.82 28.61 -16.54
C LYS A 255 21.17 27.91 -16.37
N LEU A 256 22.23 28.69 -16.17
CA LEU A 256 23.53 28.15 -15.85
C LEU A 256 23.57 27.62 -14.41
N PRO A 257 24.30 26.52 -14.14
CA PRO A 257 24.56 26.06 -12.79
C PRO A 257 25.38 27.10 -12.01
N TRP A 258 25.17 27.17 -10.69
CA TRP A 258 25.91 28.09 -9.81
C TRP A 258 27.15 27.44 -9.17
N TRP A 259 27.33 26.15 -9.35
CA TRP A 259 28.43 25.34 -8.81
C TRP A 259 29.59 25.24 -9.81
N ASN A 260 30.74 24.76 -9.33
CA ASN A 260 31.91 24.42 -10.14
C ASN A 260 32.14 22.90 -10.19
N GLU A 261 33.05 22.46 -11.07
CA GLU A 261 33.35 21.03 -11.31
C GLU A 261 33.74 20.23 -10.06
N ARG A 262 34.29 20.89 -9.03
CA ARG A 262 34.76 20.24 -7.79
C ARG A 262 33.65 20.00 -6.77
N HIS A 263 32.46 20.56 -6.96
CA HIS A 263 31.36 20.33 -6.01
C HIS A 263 30.98 18.86 -6.02
N LEU A 264 30.73 18.30 -4.84
CA LEU A 264 30.30 16.91 -4.70
C LEU A 264 28.90 16.71 -5.25
N TYR A 265 28.68 15.58 -5.91
CA TYR A 265 27.43 15.16 -6.50
C TYR A 265 27.12 13.71 -6.10
N THR A 266 25.83 13.46 -5.81
CA THR A 266 25.31 12.11 -5.59
C THR A 266 24.05 11.88 -6.41
N ASP A 267 23.90 10.64 -6.87
CA ASP A 267 22.74 10.16 -7.61
C ASP A 267 22.11 8.96 -6.87
N ALA A 268 20.78 8.85 -6.87
CA ALA A 268 20.08 7.73 -6.22
C ALA A 268 20.45 6.35 -6.82
N GLU A 269 20.92 6.35 -8.06
CA GLU A 269 21.36 5.16 -8.78
C GLU A 269 22.83 4.80 -8.48
N ALA A 270 23.58 5.68 -7.82
CA ALA A 270 24.97 5.42 -7.49
C ALA A 270 25.10 4.16 -6.59
N PRO A 271 26.17 3.37 -6.73
CA PRO A 271 26.25 2.05 -6.07
C PRO A 271 26.16 2.12 -4.54
N VAL A 272 26.59 3.23 -3.92
CA VAL A 272 26.45 3.48 -2.49
C VAL A 272 25.00 3.39 -2.01
N TRP A 273 24.04 3.87 -2.79
CA TRP A 273 22.62 3.82 -2.45
C TRP A 273 22.04 2.39 -2.50
N GLN A 274 22.70 1.46 -3.18
CA GLN A 274 22.32 0.03 -3.19
C GLN A 274 22.88 -0.73 -1.98
N SER A 275 23.91 -0.18 -1.33
CA SER A 275 24.48 -0.73 -0.09
C SER A 275 23.65 -0.42 1.16
N GLY A 276 22.53 0.28 1.01
CA GLY A 276 21.65 0.62 2.12
C GLY A 276 22.19 1.74 3.02
N VAL A 277 23.14 2.54 2.55
CA VAL A 277 23.74 3.69 3.27
C VAL A 277 22.74 4.44 4.16
N ILE A 278 23.13 4.66 5.42
CA ILE A 278 22.38 5.48 6.40
C ILE A 278 23.08 6.82 6.67
N CYS A 279 24.40 6.86 6.56
CA CYS A 279 25.21 8.08 6.63
C CYS A 279 26.06 8.15 5.37
N LEU A 280 25.80 9.15 4.54
CA LEU A 280 26.56 9.45 3.33
C LEU A 280 27.83 10.21 3.72
N ARG A 281 28.93 9.95 3.01
CA ARG A 281 30.22 10.62 3.23
C ARG A 281 30.72 11.29 1.95
N GLU A 282 31.70 12.18 2.07
CA GLU A 282 32.32 12.83 0.91
C GLU A 282 32.94 11.79 -0.04
N ASP A 283 33.63 10.77 0.50
CA ASP A 283 34.21 9.65 -0.26
C ASP A 283 33.18 8.76 -0.97
N ASP A 284 31.89 8.86 -0.59
CA ASP A 284 30.79 8.17 -1.27
C ASP A 284 30.26 8.96 -2.48
N CYS A 285 30.74 10.20 -2.67
CA CYS A 285 30.28 11.13 -3.69
C CYS A 285 31.37 11.36 -4.75
N GLU A 286 30.94 11.83 -5.91
CA GLU A 286 31.85 12.15 -7.02
C GLU A 286 31.87 13.66 -7.25
N ALA A 287 32.94 14.17 -7.83
CA ALA A 287 32.93 15.53 -8.35
C ALA A 287 31.87 15.66 -9.47
N VAL A 288 31.08 16.73 -9.45
CA VAL A 288 30.00 16.96 -10.42
C VAL A 288 30.53 17.12 -11.85
N GLY A 289 31.75 17.65 -12.01
CA GLY A 289 32.36 17.94 -13.31
C GLY A 289 31.43 18.78 -14.19
N ASP A 290 31.48 18.51 -15.50
CA ASP A 290 30.67 19.20 -16.52
C ASP A 290 29.35 18.49 -16.85
N ARG A 291 28.88 17.55 -15.99
CA ARG A 291 27.73 16.68 -16.27
C ARG A 291 26.43 17.44 -16.56
N PHE A 292 26.28 18.64 -15.99
CA PHE A 292 25.04 19.42 -16.04
C PHE A 292 25.31 20.87 -16.50
N PRO A 293 25.55 21.10 -17.80
CA PRO A 293 25.90 22.42 -18.31
C PRO A 293 24.74 23.43 -18.24
N SER A 294 23.49 22.94 -18.17
CA SER A 294 22.29 23.79 -18.10
C SER A 294 21.16 23.17 -17.27
N LEU A 295 20.37 24.05 -16.66
CA LEU A 295 19.26 23.72 -15.76
C LEU A 295 17.95 24.32 -16.27
N SER A 296 16.84 23.62 -16.08
CA SER A 296 15.50 24.16 -16.37
C SER A 296 15.12 25.32 -15.46
N ARG A 297 15.70 25.40 -14.26
CA ARG A 297 15.45 26.46 -13.27
C ARG A 297 16.61 26.56 -12.29
N SER A 298 16.85 27.74 -11.74
CA SER A 298 17.81 27.94 -10.66
C SER A 298 17.24 27.38 -9.34
N PRO A 299 17.86 26.34 -8.74
CA PRO A 299 17.45 25.86 -7.43
C PRO A 299 17.89 26.82 -6.32
N ASP A 300 17.20 26.79 -5.18
CA ASP A 300 17.65 27.51 -3.98
C ASP A 300 18.90 26.82 -3.42
N LYS A 301 20.01 27.56 -3.26
CA LYS A 301 21.30 26.99 -2.85
C LYS A 301 21.27 26.35 -1.47
N ARG A 302 20.37 26.80 -0.59
CA ARG A 302 20.26 26.33 0.80
C ARG A 302 19.89 24.85 0.90
N ILE A 303 19.27 24.29 -0.13
CA ILE A 303 18.82 22.89 -0.14
C ILE A 303 19.97 21.88 -0.29
N TYR A 304 21.16 22.37 -0.61
CA TYR A 304 22.39 21.60 -0.80
C TYR A 304 23.41 21.83 0.32
N LYS A 305 23.03 22.56 1.37
CA LYS A 305 23.88 22.82 2.53
C LYS A 305 23.63 21.79 3.63
N GLY A 306 24.69 21.16 4.15
CA GLY A 306 24.58 20.23 5.28
C GLY A 306 24.32 20.96 6.62
N PRO A 307 23.74 20.30 7.64
CA PRO A 307 23.28 18.90 7.65
C PRO A 307 21.92 18.70 6.96
N MET A 308 21.73 17.53 6.35
CA MET A 308 20.51 17.18 5.63
C MET A 308 20.20 15.68 5.66
N VAL A 309 18.92 15.36 5.41
CA VAL A 309 18.45 14.02 5.12
C VAL A 309 18.06 13.93 3.65
N LEU A 310 18.73 13.06 2.91
CA LEU A 310 18.46 12.74 1.51
C LEU A 310 17.54 11.53 1.43
N ILE A 311 16.45 11.65 0.67
CA ILE A 311 15.38 10.66 0.54
C ILE A 311 15.13 10.36 -0.94
N SER A 312 15.12 9.09 -1.32
CA SER A 312 14.73 8.69 -2.68
C SER A 312 13.22 8.87 -2.91
N LYS A 313 12.79 9.06 -4.16
CA LYS A 313 11.37 9.18 -4.53
C LYS A 313 10.55 7.94 -4.22
N GLU A 314 11.19 6.77 -4.24
CA GLU A 314 10.61 5.51 -3.80
C GLU A 314 10.41 5.49 -2.28
N SER A 315 11.13 6.38 -1.56
CA SER A 315 11.17 6.49 -0.10
C SER A 315 11.62 5.19 0.59
N THR A 316 12.31 4.34 -0.15
CA THR A 316 12.95 3.12 0.35
C THR A 316 14.39 3.36 0.76
N LYS A 317 15.01 4.45 0.29
CA LYS A 317 16.40 4.80 0.58
C LYS A 317 16.46 6.18 1.22
N VAL A 318 17.09 6.23 2.40
CA VAL A 318 17.24 7.45 3.20
C VAL A 318 18.64 7.46 3.79
N ALA A 319 19.33 8.59 3.66
CA ALA A 319 20.65 8.80 4.23
C ALA A 319 20.78 10.21 4.84
N TYR A 320 21.46 10.29 5.97
CA TYR A 320 21.94 11.54 6.55
C TYR A 320 23.25 11.97 5.88
N CYS A 321 23.47 13.28 5.77
CA CYS A 321 24.66 13.89 5.22
C CYS A 321 24.97 15.18 6.00
N ASP A 322 26.20 15.36 6.46
CA ASP A 322 26.65 16.53 7.22
C ASP A 322 27.47 17.55 6.40
N PHE A 323 27.64 17.32 5.09
CA PHE A 323 28.39 18.16 4.18
C PHE A 323 27.54 18.67 3.00
N ASP A 324 28.14 19.55 2.19
CA ASP A 324 27.48 20.13 1.03
C ASP A 324 27.51 19.17 -0.16
N VAL A 325 26.35 18.79 -0.69
CA VAL A 325 26.26 17.84 -1.80
C VAL A 325 25.16 18.20 -2.78
N LEU A 326 25.45 18.13 -4.07
CA LEU A 326 24.50 18.33 -5.16
C LEU A 326 23.79 17.03 -5.50
N PHE A 327 22.52 17.13 -5.88
CA PHE A 327 21.73 15.98 -6.32
C PHE A 327 20.60 16.41 -7.27
N SER A 328 20.25 15.51 -8.19
CA SER A 328 19.16 15.71 -9.14
C SER A 328 17.79 15.46 -8.49
N GLY A 329 16.84 16.34 -8.81
CA GLY A 329 15.43 16.21 -8.41
C GLY A 329 14.67 15.13 -9.17
N SER A 330 15.32 14.39 -10.07
CA SER A 330 14.78 13.23 -10.78
C SER A 330 14.52 12.06 -9.84
N PHE A 331 15.35 11.85 -8.82
CA PHE A 331 15.25 10.69 -7.92
C PHE A 331 15.42 11.04 -6.44
N LEU A 332 16.20 12.07 -6.09
CA LEU A 332 16.44 12.48 -4.71
C LEU A 332 15.67 13.75 -4.30
N GLN A 333 15.43 13.84 -3.00
CA GLN A 333 14.80 14.96 -2.31
C GLN A 333 15.53 15.17 -0.98
N SER A 334 15.49 16.39 -0.43
CA SER A 334 16.17 16.70 0.82
C SER A 334 15.24 17.34 1.85
N ILE A 335 15.61 17.14 3.12
CA ILE A 335 15.20 17.94 4.28
C ILE A 335 16.49 18.43 4.93
N THR A 336 16.74 19.73 4.83
CA THR A 336 17.93 20.41 5.38
C THR A 336 17.55 21.17 6.65
N GLY A 337 18.40 21.13 7.66
CA GLY A 337 18.25 21.90 8.89
C GLY A 337 19.53 22.63 9.30
N PRO A 338 19.48 23.43 10.37
CA PRO A 338 20.65 24.09 10.91
C PRO A 338 21.54 23.08 11.66
N LYS A 339 22.79 23.46 11.99
CA LYS A 339 23.79 22.52 12.55
C LYS A 339 23.40 21.98 13.93
N GLU A 340 22.65 22.78 14.68
CA GLU A 340 22.13 22.46 16.00
C GLU A 340 21.13 21.28 15.95
N ASP A 341 20.52 21.04 14.78
CA ASP A 341 19.55 19.96 14.58
C ASP A 341 20.17 18.70 13.98
N ALA A 342 21.50 18.60 13.92
CA ALA A 342 22.19 17.44 13.32
C ALA A 342 21.72 16.10 13.91
N GLU A 343 21.50 16.04 15.22
CA GLU A 343 21.00 14.83 15.90
C GLU A 343 19.55 14.51 15.55
N LEU A 344 18.69 15.53 15.51
CA LEU A 344 17.30 15.37 15.08
C LEU A 344 17.21 14.91 13.61
N LEU A 345 18.09 15.39 12.74
CA LEU A 345 18.16 14.96 11.34
C LEU A 345 18.72 13.53 11.20
N LEU A 346 19.69 13.14 12.02
CA LEU A 346 20.16 11.75 12.11
C LEU A 346 19.04 10.82 12.57
N PHE A 347 18.32 11.20 13.63
CA PHE A 347 17.14 10.48 14.10
C PHE A 347 16.06 10.40 13.02
N LEU A 348 15.78 11.50 12.31
CA LEU A 348 14.85 11.48 11.17
C LEU A 348 15.30 10.48 10.10
N ALA A 349 16.58 10.43 9.76
CA ALA A 349 17.10 9.48 8.78
C ALA A 349 16.90 8.01 9.24
N ALA A 350 17.15 7.71 10.52
CA ALA A 350 16.90 6.39 11.09
C ALA A 350 15.40 6.06 11.15
N TYR A 351 14.58 7.02 11.57
CA TYR A 351 13.13 6.88 11.67
C TYR A 351 12.48 6.59 10.32
N LEU A 352 12.81 7.35 9.28
CA LEU A 352 12.24 7.13 7.94
C LEU A 352 12.57 5.75 7.33
N ARG A 353 13.56 5.04 7.89
CA ARG A 353 13.95 3.68 7.48
C ARG A 353 13.27 2.58 8.29
N SER A 354 12.71 2.94 9.44
CA SER A 354 12.12 2.01 10.42
C SER A 354 10.88 1.30 9.89
N GLY A 355 10.52 0.20 10.56
CA GLY A 355 9.24 -0.48 10.35
C GLY A 355 8.03 0.46 10.51
N LEU A 356 8.04 1.33 11.53
CA LEU A 356 6.94 2.24 11.83
C LEU A 356 6.71 3.28 10.72
N ALA A 357 7.78 3.87 10.18
CA ALA A 357 7.65 4.80 9.05
C ALA A 357 7.10 4.10 7.79
N LYS A 358 7.59 2.88 7.50
CA LYS A 358 7.10 2.08 6.36
C LYS A 358 5.62 1.72 6.53
N TYR A 359 5.22 1.27 7.72
CA TYR A 359 3.83 1.00 8.08
C TYR A 359 2.95 2.23 7.81
N PHE A 360 3.31 3.38 8.40
CA PHE A 360 2.53 4.60 8.25
C PHE A 360 2.41 5.04 6.79
N LEU A 361 3.52 5.09 6.05
CA LEU A 361 3.54 5.52 4.66
C LEU A 361 2.80 4.55 3.74
N PHE A 362 2.87 3.24 3.97
CA PHE A 362 2.15 2.24 3.20
C PHE A 362 0.64 2.40 3.32
N HIS A 363 0.13 2.77 4.50
CA HIS A 363 -1.30 2.98 4.75
C HIS A 363 -1.81 4.39 4.42
N THR A 364 -0.94 5.36 4.13
CA THR A 364 -1.35 6.77 3.92
C THR A 364 -0.95 7.35 2.55
N SER A 365 0.01 6.73 1.84
CA SER A 365 0.52 7.24 0.56
C SER A 365 -0.31 6.74 -0.62
N ALA A 366 -0.62 7.62 -1.57
CA ALA A 366 -1.53 7.31 -2.68
C ALA A 366 -1.07 6.16 -3.61
N ASN A 367 0.23 6.03 -3.87
CA ASN A 367 0.74 5.09 -4.89
C ASN A 367 1.27 3.77 -4.32
N TRP A 368 1.88 3.80 -3.12
CA TRP A 368 2.55 2.64 -2.56
C TRP A 368 1.54 1.56 -2.20
N GLY A 369 1.77 0.31 -2.61
CA GLY A 369 0.81 -0.79 -2.45
C GLY A 369 -0.42 -0.69 -3.33
N VAL A 370 -0.41 0.19 -4.34
CA VAL A 370 -1.50 0.37 -5.32
C VAL A 370 -0.98 0.31 -6.75
N GLU A 371 -0.01 1.17 -7.11
CA GLU A 371 0.52 1.26 -8.48
C GLU A 371 2.05 1.26 -8.54
N ARG A 372 2.72 2.10 -7.75
CA ARG A 372 4.19 2.22 -7.74
C ARG A 372 4.67 2.44 -6.32
N ASP A 373 5.83 1.89 -6.00
CA ASP A 373 6.54 2.13 -4.74
C ASP A 373 7.11 3.54 -4.76
N LYS A 374 6.23 4.51 -4.54
CA LYS A 374 6.53 5.93 -4.62
C LYS A 374 5.72 6.70 -3.61
N VAL A 375 6.41 7.52 -2.85
CA VAL A 375 5.80 8.46 -1.91
C VAL A 375 6.10 9.87 -2.36
N HIS A 376 5.08 10.71 -2.48
CA HIS A 376 5.31 12.12 -2.79
C HIS A 376 5.79 12.87 -1.54
N LEU A 377 6.66 13.88 -1.70
CA LEU A 377 7.16 14.68 -0.57
C LEU A 377 6.07 15.18 0.38
N ARG A 378 4.92 15.58 -0.17
CA ARG A 378 3.78 16.05 0.63
C ARG A 378 3.17 14.95 1.51
N GLU A 379 3.22 13.70 1.05
CA GLU A 379 2.72 12.53 1.77
C GLU A 379 3.76 12.13 2.83
N LEU A 380 5.06 12.16 2.47
CA LEU A 380 6.16 11.94 3.40
C LEU A 380 6.11 12.91 4.61
N LEU A 381 5.82 14.19 4.36
CA LEU A 381 5.75 15.19 5.43
C LEU A 381 4.56 15.02 6.39
N ARG A 382 3.61 14.12 6.11
CA ARG A 382 2.52 13.80 7.04
C ARG A 382 2.96 12.83 8.12
N ILE A 383 4.14 12.25 8.01
CA ILE A 383 4.66 11.31 9.01
C ILE A 383 4.70 11.99 10.39
N PRO A 384 4.30 11.28 11.47
CA PRO A 384 4.40 11.85 12.81
C PRO A 384 5.85 12.06 13.18
N PHE A 385 6.14 13.26 13.66
CA PHE A 385 7.46 13.66 14.12
C PHE A 385 7.31 14.64 15.29
N PRO A 386 6.77 14.17 16.44
CA PRO A 386 6.83 14.92 17.69
C PRO A 386 8.29 15.12 18.09
N LEU A 387 8.59 16.26 18.70
CA LEU A 387 9.87 16.56 19.31
C LEU A 387 9.93 16.02 20.76
N PRO A 388 11.12 15.87 21.36
CA PRO A 388 11.28 15.36 22.73
C PRO A 388 10.57 16.17 23.81
N GLU A 389 10.16 17.41 23.51
CA GLU A 389 9.41 18.27 24.44
C GLU A 389 7.89 18.05 24.36
N ASP A 390 7.39 17.23 23.44
CA ASP A 390 5.95 16.97 23.30
C ASP A 390 5.46 15.95 24.35
N ASP A 391 4.33 16.24 25.00
CA ASP A 391 3.75 15.38 26.06
C ASP A 391 3.31 13.97 25.59
N PHE A 392 3.30 13.73 24.27
CA PHE A 392 2.80 12.50 23.65
C PHE A 392 3.87 11.44 23.39
N ILE A 393 5.14 11.72 23.72
CA ILE A 393 6.27 10.79 23.52
C ILE A 393 6.85 10.30 24.83
N ALA A 394 7.78 9.34 24.74
CA ALA A 394 8.44 8.78 25.90
C ALA A 394 9.24 9.85 26.68
N PRO A 395 9.23 9.82 28.03
CA PRO A 395 9.88 10.86 28.85
C PRO A 395 11.41 10.93 28.67
N ASP A 396 12.00 9.85 28.17
CA ASP A 396 13.42 9.67 27.85
C ASP A 396 13.72 9.86 26.34
N ALA A 397 12.81 10.50 25.59
CA ALA A 397 12.93 10.71 24.15
C ALA A 397 14.26 11.36 23.73
N ALA A 398 14.76 12.34 24.49
CA ALA A 398 16.04 12.99 24.20
C ALA A 398 17.22 12.01 24.29
N GLU A 399 17.21 11.12 25.29
CA GLU A 399 18.24 10.08 25.45
C GLU A 399 18.19 9.08 24.31
N ILE A 400 16.99 8.66 23.89
CA ILE A 400 16.78 7.76 22.75
C ILE A 400 17.34 8.38 21.45
N ILE A 401 17.08 9.67 21.21
CA ILE A 401 17.63 10.37 20.03
C ILE A 401 19.16 10.39 20.07
N GLY A 402 19.75 10.68 21.23
CA GLY A 402 21.19 10.65 21.44
C GLY A 402 21.79 9.26 21.15
N GLU A 403 21.22 8.20 21.75
CA GLU A 403 21.67 6.82 21.54
C GLU A 403 21.62 6.41 20.07
N ILE A 404 20.52 6.72 19.37
CA ILE A 404 20.38 6.44 17.94
C ILE A 404 21.44 7.21 17.13
N ALA A 405 21.63 8.50 17.42
CA ALA A 405 22.62 9.32 16.72
C ALA A 405 24.04 8.78 16.92
N GLU A 406 24.40 8.37 18.14
CA GLU A 406 25.68 7.74 18.46
C GLU A 406 25.88 6.43 17.69
N LYS A 407 24.89 5.52 17.69
CA LYS A 407 24.98 4.25 16.96
C LYS A 407 25.14 4.46 15.45
N VAL A 408 24.41 5.41 14.86
CA VAL A 408 24.52 5.74 13.42
C VAL A 408 25.88 6.33 13.08
N ARG A 409 26.38 7.29 13.87
CA ARG A 409 27.73 7.87 13.70
C ARG A 409 28.81 6.80 13.88
N GLY A 410 28.66 5.94 14.88
CA GLY A 410 29.57 4.83 15.17
C GLY A 410 29.72 3.88 13.99
N LEU A 411 28.60 3.49 13.34
CA LEU A 411 28.67 2.69 12.11
C LEU A 411 29.36 3.45 10.97
N GLY A 412 29.05 4.74 10.79
CA GLY A 412 29.68 5.58 9.76
C GLY A 412 31.20 5.69 9.91
N ASN A 413 31.69 5.81 11.14
CA ASN A 413 33.11 5.85 11.46
C ASN A 413 33.78 4.49 11.25
N ARG A 414 33.15 3.41 11.71
CA ARG A 414 33.63 2.04 11.51
C ARG A 414 33.79 1.70 10.04
N LEU A 415 32.76 1.97 9.22
CA LEU A 415 32.81 1.71 7.78
C LEU A 415 33.92 2.49 7.08
N GLN A 416 34.22 3.72 7.52
CA GLN A 416 35.35 4.48 6.97
C GLN A 416 36.69 3.86 7.35
N ALA A 417 36.88 3.50 8.62
CA ALA A 417 38.12 2.86 9.05
C ALA A 417 38.35 1.54 8.28
N GLU A 418 37.31 0.72 8.13
CA GLU A 418 37.37 -0.52 7.33
C GLU A 418 37.71 -0.23 5.86
N PHE A 419 37.09 0.78 5.25
CA PHE A 419 37.35 1.17 3.86
C PHE A 419 38.80 1.67 3.64
N GLN A 420 39.33 2.47 4.58
CA GLN A 420 40.70 3.00 4.52
C GLN A 420 41.77 1.91 4.71
N GLN A 421 41.46 0.84 5.45
CA GLN A 421 42.38 -0.26 5.73
C GLN A 421 42.38 -1.36 4.65
N MET A 422 41.47 -1.32 3.67
CA MET A 422 41.41 -2.35 2.63
C MET A 422 42.65 -2.32 1.72
N PRO A 423 43.32 -3.47 1.49
CA PRO A 423 44.50 -3.54 0.63
C PRO A 423 44.13 -3.16 -0.81
N ARG A 424 44.80 -2.14 -1.34
CA ARG A 424 44.71 -1.77 -2.76
C ARG A 424 45.45 -2.85 -3.56
N GLN A 425 44.72 -3.74 -4.25
CA GLN A 425 45.38 -4.68 -5.17
C GLN A 425 46.12 -3.90 -6.26
N ALA A 426 47.43 -4.13 -6.37
CA ALA A 426 48.23 -3.61 -7.46
C ALA A 426 47.85 -4.33 -8.75
N SER A 427 47.44 -3.58 -9.77
CA SER A 427 47.39 -4.09 -11.14
C SER A 427 48.80 -4.52 -11.56
N LEU A 428 48.95 -5.78 -11.99
CA LEU A 428 50.20 -6.32 -12.57
C LEU A 428 50.51 -5.74 -13.96
N PHE A 429 49.64 -4.88 -14.50
CA PHE A 429 49.86 -4.15 -15.73
C PHE A 429 49.78 -2.65 -15.42
N GLY A 430 50.91 -1.97 -15.57
CA GLY A 430 51.04 -0.54 -15.34
C GLY A 430 50.29 0.22 -16.42
N ASP A 431 49.24 0.92 -16.00
CA ASP A 431 48.80 2.17 -16.59
C ASP A 431 48.37 3.07 -15.42
N GLN A 432 48.94 4.28 -15.39
CA GLN A 432 48.57 5.32 -14.44
C GLN A 432 47.14 5.81 -14.71
N GLU A 433 46.51 6.27 -13.63
CA GLU A 433 45.19 6.95 -13.56
C GLU A 433 43.95 6.03 -13.43
N ASP A 434 43.79 5.45 -12.22
CA ASP A 434 42.51 5.37 -11.51
C ASP A 434 42.76 4.69 -10.15
N SER A 435 42.89 5.47 -9.08
CA SER A 435 43.31 5.05 -7.74
C SER A 435 42.30 4.17 -6.96
N ASN A 436 41.23 3.68 -7.60
CA ASN A 436 40.11 2.96 -6.95
C ASN A 436 39.88 1.51 -7.43
N LYS A 437 40.73 0.94 -8.29
CA LYS A 437 40.49 -0.37 -8.95
C LYS A 437 40.87 -1.63 -8.14
N GLY A 438 40.97 -1.55 -6.80
CA GLY A 438 41.40 -2.69 -5.95
C GLY A 438 40.32 -3.31 -5.04
N ILE A 439 39.14 -2.70 -4.91
CA ILE A 439 38.07 -3.17 -4.03
C ILE A 439 37.06 -3.93 -4.89
N ASN A 440 36.66 -5.15 -4.50
CA ASN A 440 35.50 -5.81 -5.11
C ASN A 440 34.23 -5.04 -4.70
N PRO A 441 33.65 -4.20 -5.58
CA PRO A 441 32.64 -3.23 -5.17
C PRO A 441 31.37 -3.91 -4.68
N LYS A 442 31.07 -5.09 -5.24
CA LYS A 442 29.89 -5.89 -4.86
C LYS A 442 30.01 -6.49 -3.46
N GLN A 443 31.20 -6.99 -3.10
CA GLN A 443 31.45 -7.52 -1.77
C GLN A 443 31.35 -6.41 -0.72
N TRP A 444 31.98 -5.25 -0.97
CA TRP A 444 31.88 -4.10 -0.07
C TRP A 444 30.44 -3.62 0.12
N GLN A 445 29.68 -3.50 -0.97
CA GLN A 445 28.27 -3.13 -0.92
C GLN A 445 27.43 -4.12 -0.10
N THR A 446 27.70 -5.42 -0.23
CA THR A 446 26.99 -6.48 0.51
C THR A 446 27.32 -6.42 1.99
N HIS A 447 28.59 -6.21 2.34
CA HIS A 447 29.06 -6.05 3.72
C HIS A 447 28.43 -4.82 4.38
N ARG A 448 28.49 -3.64 3.74
CA ARG A 448 27.85 -2.41 4.22
C ARG A 448 26.34 -2.58 4.39
N LYS A 449 25.68 -3.28 3.47
CA LYS A 449 24.24 -3.58 3.56
C LYS A 449 23.91 -4.46 4.76
N SER A 450 24.72 -5.49 5.02
CA SER A 450 24.56 -6.37 6.19
C SER A 450 24.68 -5.59 7.50
N LEU A 451 25.75 -4.78 7.64
CA LEU A 451 25.97 -3.96 8.83
C LEU A 451 24.87 -2.91 9.03
N THR A 452 24.41 -2.27 7.95
CA THR A 452 23.32 -1.30 8.07
C THR A 452 21.98 -1.95 8.41
N PHE A 453 21.74 -3.18 7.94
CA PHE A 453 20.56 -3.96 8.31
C PHE A 453 20.61 -4.36 9.79
N ALA A 454 21.76 -4.84 10.27
CA ALA A 454 21.96 -5.16 11.69
C ALA A 454 21.74 -3.93 12.58
N LEU A 455 22.30 -2.78 12.21
CA LEU A 455 22.08 -1.52 12.92
C LEU A 455 20.60 -1.13 12.96
N GLN A 456 19.87 -1.27 11.85
CA GLN A 456 18.44 -0.95 11.83
C GLN A 456 17.64 -1.88 12.77
N ALA A 457 18.00 -3.16 12.86
CA ALA A 457 17.36 -4.10 13.78
C ALA A 457 17.60 -3.74 15.26
N GLU A 458 18.74 -3.11 15.58
CA GLU A 458 19.03 -2.58 16.92
C GLU A 458 18.29 -1.26 17.21
N ILE A 459 18.11 -0.40 16.18
CA ILE A 459 17.47 0.92 16.33
C ILE A 459 15.94 0.85 16.35
N ASP A 460 15.32 -0.08 15.61
CA ASP A 460 13.86 -0.17 15.49
C ASP A 460 13.15 -0.29 16.86
N PRO A 461 13.62 -1.10 17.83
CA PRO A 461 13.06 -1.12 19.19
C PRO A 461 13.16 0.22 19.93
N LEU A 462 14.26 0.98 19.74
CA LEU A 462 14.41 2.31 20.32
C LEU A 462 13.39 3.29 19.72
N ILE A 463 13.13 3.20 18.42
CA ILE A 463 12.08 3.98 17.75
C ILE A 463 10.70 3.59 18.29
N TYR A 464 10.42 2.31 18.50
CA TYR A 464 9.15 1.88 19.08
C TYR A 464 8.97 2.40 20.51
N ARG A 465 10.05 2.41 21.31
CA ARG A 465 10.07 3.02 22.64
C ARG A 465 9.83 4.53 22.58
N TYR A 466 10.48 5.26 21.67
CA TYR A 466 10.30 6.70 21.48
C TYR A 466 8.82 7.08 21.30
N PHE A 467 8.10 6.30 20.49
CA PHE A 467 6.67 6.50 20.23
C PHE A 467 5.74 5.80 21.23
N GLY A 468 6.28 5.10 22.24
CA GLY A 468 5.49 4.41 23.26
C GLY A 468 4.63 3.25 22.72
N LEU A 469 5.06 2.57 21.66
CA LEU A 469 4.27 1.50 21.04
C LEU A 469 4.08 0.31 21.98
N THR A 470 2.83 -0.12 22.10
CA THR A 470 2.43 -1.38 22.73
C THR A 470 2.85 -2.59 21.88
N ASP A 471 2.91 -3.78 22.48
CA ASP A 471 3.26 -4.99 21.74
C ASP A 471 2.24 -5.34 20.65
N GLN A 472 0.96 -5.01 20.85
CA GLN A 472 -0.06 -5.17 19.81
C GLN A 472 0.20 -4.24 18.62
N GLU A 473 0.60 -2.98 18.84
CA GLU A 473 0.92 -2.04 17.76
C GLU A 473 2.20 -2.44 17.03
N ARG A 474 3.20 -2.97 17.75
CA ARG A 474 4.41 -3.54 17.13
C ARG A 474 4.06 -4.71 16.22
N ILE A 475 3.16 -5.59 16.62
CA ILE A 475 2.66 -6.69 15.77
C ILE A 475 2.06 -6.16 14.47
N LEU A 476 1.22 -5.12 14.52
CA LEU A 476 0.63 -4.50 13.32
C LEU A 476 1.71 -3.97 12.37
N VAL A 477 2.69 -3.26 12.93
CA VAL A 477 3.83 -2.71 12.17
C VAL A 477 4.64 -3.82 11.52
N GLU A 478 5.03 -4.82 12.29
CA GLU A 478 5.89 -5.91 11.84
C GLU A 478 5.22 -6.76 10.77
N ASP A 479 3.99 -7.24 11.00
CA ASP A 479 3.27 -8.06 10.01
C ASP A 479 3.00 -7.27 8.72
N THR A 480 2.72 -5.96 8.82
CA THR A 480 2.58 -5.13 7.63
C THR A 480 3.88 -5.07 6.84
N VAL A 481 5.01 -4.86 7.52
CA VAL A 481 6.31 -4.71 6.86
C VAL A 481 6.84 -6.02 6.29
N THR A 482 6.65 -7.14 6.99
CA THR A 482 7.22 -8.45 6.60
C THR A 482 6.28 -9.26 5.72
N VAL A 483 4.96 -9.11 5.87
CA VAL A 483 3.95 -9.90 5.15
C VAL A 483 3.22 -9.06 4.10
N PHE A 484 2.60 -7.94 4.47
CA PHE A 484 1.67 -7.23 3.58
C PHE A 484 2.37 -6.38 2.51
N ILE A 485 3.38 -5.59 2.87
CA ILE A 485 4.12 -4.74 1.92
C ILE A 485 4.74 -5.58 0.79
N PRO A 486 5.46 -6.69 1.06
CA PRO A 486 6.04 -7.53 -0.01
C PRO A 486 4.98 -8.26 -0.85
N SER A 487 3.74 -8.35 -0.35
CA SER A 487 2.65 -9.06 -1.00
C SER A 487 1.74 -8.18 -1.86
N ALA A 488 1.88 -6.86 -1.73
CA ALA A 488 1.06 -5.92 -2.48
C ALA A 488 1.44 -5.87 -3.97
N THR A 489 0.44 -5.78 -4.85
CA THR A 489 0.61 -5.54 -6.29
C THR A 489 1.57 -6.50 -7.02
N PRO A 490 1.35 -7.83 -6.95
CA PRO A 490 2.25 -8.81 -7.56
C PRO A 490 2.49 -8.57 -9.05
N GLY A 491 3.72 -8.88 -9.47
CA GLY A 491 4.22 -8.55 -10.81
C GLY A 491 3.64 -9.41 -11.92
N ASN A 492 3.30 -10.67 -11.62
CA ASN A 492 2.86 -11.68 -12.58
C ASN A 492 2.16 -12.84 -11.83
N TRP A 493 1.63 -13.80 -12.60
CA TRP A 493 0.89 -14.96 -12.09
C TRP A 493 1.74 -15.92 -11.25
N GLY A 494 3.05 -15.99 -11.52
CA GLY A 494 4.00 -16.83 -10.80
C GLY A 494 4.59 -16.19 -9.54
N ALA A 495 4.14 -14.99 -9.16
CA ALA A 495 4.61 -14.32 -7.95
C ALA A 495 4.29 -15.17 -6.71
N CYS A 496 5.28 -15.37 -5.83
CA CYS A 496 5.17 -16.05 -4.52
C CYS A 496 5.28 -15.04 -3.38
N PRO A 497 4.28 -14.17 -3.18
CA PRO A 497 4.27 -13.26 -2.05
C PRO A 497 4.08 -14.02 -0.73
N PRO A 498 4.61 -13.50 0.40
CA PRO A 498 4.45 -14.12 1.72
C PRO A 498 3.01 -14.47 2.09
N THR A 499 2.02 -13.67 1.68
CA THR A 499 0.60 -13.94 1.95
C THR A 499 0.09 -15.27 1.40
N LEU A 500 0.74 -15.83 0.38
CA LEU A 500 0.37 -17.12 -0.22
C LEU A 500 1.18 -18.30 0.34
N ASP A 501 2.21 -18.04 1.14
CA ASP A 501 2.98 -19.13 1.75
C ASP A 501 2.09 -19.87 2.76
N PRO A 502 2.14 -21.22 2.80
CA PRO A 502 1.57 -21.98 3.90
C PRO A 502 2.14 -21.52 5.24
N ALA A 503 1.31 -21.41 6.28
CA ALA A 503 1.73 -20.80 7.55
C ALA A 503 2.93 -21.54 8.17
N GLY A 504 2.99 -22.87 8.01
CA GLY A 504 4.11 -23.70 8.48
C GLY A 504 5.36 -23.69 7.58
N LYS A 505 5.32 -23.05 6.41
CA LYS A 505 6.44 -22.98 5.44
C LYS A 505 6.87 -21.54 5.12
N ALA A 506 6.21 -20.56 5.71
CA ALA A 506 6.54 -19.15 5.57
C ALA A 506 7.99 -18.91 5.99
N LYS A 507 8.73 -18.11 5.21
CA LYS A 507 10.15 -17.79 5.47
C LYS A 507 10.37 -16.47 6.21
N VAL A 508 9.28 -15.80 6.55
CA VAL A 508 9.29 -14.47 7.19
C VAL A 508 9.18 -14.63 8.70
N ALA A 509 9.94 -13.84 9.45
CA ALA A 509 9.84 -13.83 10.91
C ALA A 509 8.49 -13.27 11.39
N PRO A 510 7.94 -13.78 12.51
CA PRO A 510 8.41 -14.92 13.32
C PRO A 510 7.94 -16.31 12.82
N TYR A 511 7.23 -16.36 11.69
CA TYR A 511 6.61 -17.57 11.14
C TYR A 511 7.63 -18.59 10.61
N ASP A 512 8.82 -18.13 10.22
CA ASP A 512 9.96 -18.99 9.85
C ASP A 512 10.36 -19.99 10.94
N LYS A 513 10.21 -19.59 12.21
CA LYS A 513 10.55 -20.41 13.38
C LYS A 513 9.32 -21.01 14.05
N LYS A 514 8.25 -20.22 14.20
CA LYS A 514 7.05 -20.62 14.95
C LYS A 514 5.95 -21.21 14.09
N GLY A 515 5.98 -21.03 12.76
CA GLY A 515 4.90 -21.42 11.87
C GLY A 515 3.53 -20.91 12.32
N LEU A 516 2.53 -21.79 12.30
CA LEU A 516 1.18 -21.49 12.78
C LEU A 516 1.10 -21.21 14.29
N CYS A 517 2.08 -21.64 15.09
CA CYS A 517 2.12 -21.31 16.51
C CYS A 517 2.34 -19.81 16.76
N ALA A 518 2.90 -19.04 15.82
CA ALA A 518 2.99 -17.58 15.97
C ALA A 518 1.59 -16.95 16.14
N TYR A 519 0.62 -17.42 15.36
CA TYR A 519 -0.79 -17.04 15.50
C TYR A 519 -1.39 -17.57 16.80
N GLY A 520 -1.19 -18.86 17.10
CA GLY A 520 -1.74 -19.52 18.28
C GLY A 520 -1.28 -18.87 19.60
N ASP A 521 0.02 -18.64 19.74
CA ASP A 521 0.63 -17.95 20.88
C ASP A 521 0.01 -16.55 21.04
N THR A 522 0.00 -15.74 19.98
CA THR A 522 -0.54 -14.37 20.02
C THR A 522 -2.01 -14.34 20.44
N LEU A 523 -2.81 -15.29 19.94
CA LEU A 523 -4.23 -15.40 20.26
C LEU A 523 -4.43 -15.75 21.74
N VAL A 524 -3.67 -16.74 22.23
CA VAL A 524 -3.71 -17.19 23.63
C VAL A 524 -3.23 -16.10 24.58
N ASP A 525 -2.09 -15.47 24.30
CA ASP A 525 -1.52 -14.41 25.12
C ASP A 525 -2.49 -13.24 25.24
N THR A 526 -3.15 -12.87 24.14
CA THR A 526 -4.14 -11.77 24.14
C THR A 526 -5.37 -12.11 24.97
N LEU A 527 -5.95 -13.30 24.80
CA LEU A 527 -7.15 -13.69 25.52
C LEU A 527 -6.89 -13.95 27.01
N ASN A 528 -5.75 -14.58 27.34
CA ASN A 528 -5.36 -14.80 28.73
C ASN A 528 -5.03 -13.48 29.43
N GLY A 529 -4.40 -12.53 28.74
CA GLY A 529 -4.17 -11.18 29.27
C GLY A 529 -5.47 -10.48 29.63
N TRP A 530 -6.48 -10.51 28.76
CA TRP A 530 -7.81 -9.93 29.07
C TRP A 530 -8.51 -10.67 30.21
N ALA A 531 -8.44 -12.00 30.25
CA ALA A 531 -8.99 -12.79 31.34
C ALA A 531 -8.34 -12.44 32.69
N GLU A 532 -7.03 -12.17 32.70
CA GLU A 532 -6.28 -11.73 33.88
C GLU A 532 -6.69 -10.33 34.34
N ASP A 533 -6.83 -9.39 33.41
CA ASP A 533 -7.30 -8.03 33.70
C ASP A 533 -8.72 -8.02 34.30
N GLU A 534 -9.55 -8.98 33.94
CA GLU A 534 -10.91 -9.17 34.47
C GLU A 534 -10.97 -10.03 35.75
N GLY A 535 -9.84 -10.55 36.22
CA GLY A 535 -9.76 -11.41 37.42
C GLY A 535 -10.32 -12.82 37.22
N SER A 536 -10.45 -13.29 35.98
CA SER A 536 -10.91 -14.65 35.66
C SER A 536 -9.80 -15.69 35.86
N SER A 537 -10.16 -16.85 36.42
CA SER A 537 -9.26 -18.01 36.54
C SER A 537 -9.22 -18.87 35.27
N CYS A 538 -10.05 -18.57 34.27
CA CYS A 538 -10.05 -19.31 33.02
C CYS A 538 -8.73 -19.08 32.28
N ARG A 539 -8.14 -20.15 31.77
CA ARG A 539 -6.94 -20.14 30.95
C ARG A 539 -7.18 -20.90 29.65
N ILE A 540 -6.66 -20.33 28.58
CA ILE A 540 -6.80 -20.83 27.23
C ILE A 540 -5.47 -21.39 26.78
N ARG A 541 -5.52 -22.51 26.06
CA ARG A 541 -4.40 -23.07 25.30
C ARG A 541 -4.80 -23.29 23.85
N ALA A 542 -3.84 -23.21 22.93
CA ALA A 542 -4.07 -23.43 21.51
C ALA A 542 -3.43 -24.74 21.02
N GLU A 543 -4.17 -25.47 20.18
CA GLU A 543 -3.66 -26.54 19.34
C GLU A 543 -3.81 -26.13 17.88
N VAL A 544 -2.74 -26.24 17.10
CA VAL A 544 -2.69 -25.75 15.71
C VAL A 544 -2.31 -26.88 14.77
N GLY A 545 -3.04 -27.01 13.67
CA GLY A 545 -2.80 -28.04 12.66
C GLY A 545 -3.02 -27.50 11.27
N ALA A 546 -2.18 -27.92 10.33
CA ALA A 546 -2.34 -27.64 8.91
C ALA A 546 -2.19 -28.94 8.12
N ASP A 547 -3.02 -29.12 7.10
CA ASP A 547 -2.89 -30.26 6.19
C ASP A 547 -2.07 -29.84 4.95
N GLY A 548 -0.95 -30.51 4.72
CA GLY A 548 -0.06 -30.17 3.62
C GLY A 548 -0.59 -30.57 2.22
N LYS A 549 -1.66 -31.36 2.14
CA LYS A 549 -2.25 -31.84 0.87
C LYS A 549 -3.54 -31.09 0.51
N ILE A 550 -4.26 -30.63 1.52
CA ILE A 550 -5.56 -29.95 1.44
C ILE A 550 -5.32 -28.58 2.04
N ASP A 551 -5.39 -27.53 1.22
CA ASP A 551 -5.17 -26.11 1.56
C ASP A 551 -6.12 -25.60 2.65
N MET A 552 -5.97 -26.11 3.87
CA MET A 552 -6.79 -25.89 5.06
C MET A 552 -5.93 -26.02 6.31
N ALA A 553 -6.10 -25.07 7.22
CA ALA A 553 -5.54 -25.08 8.55
C ALA A 553 -6.63 -24.86 9.60
N MET A 554 -6.35 -25.30 10.81
CA MET A 554 -7.27 -25.29 11.94
C MET A 554 -6.54 -24.94 13.22
N VAL A 555 -7.17 -24.10 14.02
CA VAL A 555 -6.75 -23.78 15.40
C VAL A 555 -7.89 -24.15 16.34
N THR A 556 -7.56 -24.89 17.38
CA THR A 556 -8.48 -25.25 18.46
C THR A 556 -8.01 -24.61 19.76
N LEU A 557 -8.83 -23.74 20.31
CA LEU A 557 -8.65 -23.24 21.66
C LEU A 557 -9.34 -24.19 22.63
N HIS A 558 -8.67 -24.54 23.73
CA HIS A 558 -9.28 -25.28 24.84
C HIS A 558 -9.34 -24.37 26.05
N LEU A 559 -10.54 -24.25 26.64
CA LEU A 559 -10.78 -23.52 27.88
C LEU A 559 -10.58 -24.47 29.07
N GLY A 560 -9.75 -24.08 30.04
CA GLY A 560 -9.45 -24.84 31.24
C GLY A 560 -8.66 -24.03 32.27
N GLU A 561 -7.87 -24.70 33.11
CA GLU A 561 -7.06 -24.06 34.18
C GLU A 561 -5.55 -24.03 33.87
N SER A 562 -5.12 -24.64 32.75
CA SER A 562 -3.70 -24.80 32.42
C SER A 562 -3.27 -23.85 31.32
N THR A 563 -2.21 -23.07 31.60
CA THR A 563 -1.43 -22.32 30.60
C THR A 563 -0.35 -23.24 30.04
N ALA A 564 -0.52 -23.69 28.81
CA ALA A 564 0.52 -24.43 28.09
C ALA A 564 0.76 -23.78 26.73
N ASP A 565 2.02 -23.78 26.30
CA ASP A 565 2.42 -23.27 24.99
C ASP A 565 1.63 -23.92 23.85
N CYS A 566 1.50 -23.19 22.74
CA CYS A 566 0.81 -23.66 21.56
C CYS A 566 1.39 -25.00 21.05
N ARG A 567 0.52 -26.01 20.92
CA ARG A 567 0.91 -27.36 20.46
C ARG A 567 0.54 -27.59 19.02
N GLN A 568 1.44 -28.21 18.26
CA GLN A 568 1.11 -28.68 16.92
C GLN A 568 0.31 -29.98 16.97
N MET A 569 -0.70 -30.10 16.11
CA MET A 569 -1.50 -31.31 15.92
C MET A 569 -1.54 -31.71 14.44
N SER A 570 -1.60 -33.02 14.18
CA SER A 570 -1.83 -33.54 12.84
C SER A 570 -3.32 -33.57 12.52
N LEU A 571 -3.73 -32.96 11.41
CA LEU A 571 -5.07 -33.13 10.85
C LEU A 571 -5.13 -34.47 10.09
N SER A 572 -6.23 -35.21 10.25
CA SER A 572 -6.44 -36.43 9.45
C SER A 572 -6.94 -36.07 8.05
N ASP A 573 -6.57 -36.86 7.04
CA ASP A 573 -7.01 -36.67 5.65
C ASP A 573 -8.56 -36.62 5.53
N SER A 574 -9.29 -37.34 6.39
CA SER A 574 -10.77 -37.34 6.41
C SER A 574 -11.35 -36.06 6.97
N LEU A 575 -10.80 -35.54 8.07
CA LEU A 575 -11.21 -34.28 8.68
C LEU A 575 -10.94 -33.12 7.73
N ALA A 576 -9.73 -33.05 7.17
CA ALA A 576 -9.36 -31.99 6.22
C ALA A 576 -10.29 -31.96 4.99
N LYS A 577 -10.68 -33.11 4.44
CA LYS A 577 -11.67 -33.20 3.34
C LYS A 577 -13.05 -32.71 3.76
N ALA A 578 -13.51 -33.08 4.95
CA ALA A 578 -14.80 -32.62 5.48
C ALA A 578 -14.81 -31.10 5.69
N LEU A 579 -13.73 -30.54 6.27
CA LEU A 579 -13.55 -29.10 6.47
C LEU A 579 -13.57 -28.34 5.15
N LYS A 580 -12.85 -28.82 4.13
CA LYS A 580 -12.85 -28.21 2.80
C LYS A 580 -14.24 -28.19 2.18
N ARG A 581 -14.97 -29.31 2.22
CA ARG A 581 -16.35 -29.39 1.68
C ARG A 581 -17.29 -28.43 2.40
N TYR A 582 -17.15 -28.31 3.72
CA TYR A 582 -17.94 -27.37 4.51
C TYR A 582 -17.60 -25.92 4.16
N HIS A 583 -16.32 -25.58 4.04
CA HIS A 583 -15.87 -24.25 3.62
C HIS A 583 -16.37 -23.85 2.22
N GLU A 584 -16.30 -24.77 1.25
CA GLU A 584 -16.83 -24.56 -0.11
C GLU A 584 -18.36 -24.36 -0.11
N THR A 585 -19.08 -25.04 0.77
CA THR A 585 -20.54 -24.92 0.89
C THR A 585 -20.96 -23.62 1.60
N ALA A 586 -20.18 -23.19 2.59
CA ALA A 586 -20.43 -21.94 3.31
C ALA A 586 -20.11 -20.69 2.47
N SER A 587 -19.19 -20.83 1.50
CA SER A 587 -18.75 -19.75 0.61
C SER A 587 -19.82 -19.38 -0.40
N GLN A 588 -19.93 -18.09 -0.71
CA GLN A 588 -20.92 -17.59 -1.67
C GLN A 588 -20.27 -17.33 -3.03
N LYS A 589 -20.76 -18.00 -4.07
CA LYS A 589 -20.27 -17.84 -5.44
C LYS A 589 -21.19 -16.91 -6.24
N ILE A 590 -20.70 -15.73 -6.60
CA ILE A 590 -21.34 -14.79 -7.50
C ILE A 590 -20.38 -14.58 -8.68
N ASN A 591 -20.40 -15.50 -9.64
CA ASN A 591 -19.41 -15.53 -10.74
C ASN A 591 -19.22 -14.15 -11.39
N PRO A 592 -17.95 -13.68 -11.56
CA PRO A 592 -16.69 -14.40 -11.32
C PRO A 592 -16.13 -14.32 -9.88
N LEU A 593 -16.84 -13.70 -8.94
CA LEU A 593 -16.39 -13.48 -7.56
C LEU A 593 -16.78 -14.65 -6.64
N VAL A 594 -15.83 -15.09 -5.81
CA VAL A 594 -16.06 -16.08 -4.74
C VAL A 594 -15.81 -15.41 -3.40
N TYR A 595 -16.84 -15.32 -2.58
CA TYR A 595 -16.76 -14.75 -1.23
C TYR A 595 -16.55 -15.89 -0.24
N GLU A 596 -15.33 -15.98 0.30
CA GLU A 596 -15.00 -16.95 1.33
C GLU A 596 -15.64 -16.56 2.67
N ARG A 597 -15.84 -17.56 3.53
CA ARG A 597 -16.30 -17.35 4.91
C ARG A 597 -15.37 -18.04 5.88
N ASP A 598 -14.98 -17.29 6.91
CA ASP A 598 -14.31 -17.85 8.08
C ASP A 598 -15.27 -18.78 8.82
N ILE A 599 -14.76 -19.95 9.19
CA ILE A 599 -15.50 -20.89 10.02
C ILE A 599 -14.97 -20.74 11.44
N LEU A 600 -15.83 -20.25 12.33
CA LEU A 600 -15.59 -20.17 13.77
C LEU A 600 -16.81 -20.75 14.46
N PHE A 601 -16.61 -21.76 15.31
CA PHE A 601 -17.69 -22.34 16.10
C PHE A 601 -17.22 -22.78 17.48
N PHE A 602 -18.17 -22.83 18.41
CA PHE A 602 -17.98 -23.21 19.80
C PHE A 602 -18.49 -24.64 19.99
N ASP A 603 -17.66 -25.50 20.58
CA ASP A 603 -17.96 -26.90 20.91
C ASP A 603 -17.62 -27.15 22.39
N GLY A 604 -18.60 -26.91 23.27
CA GLY A 604 -18.42 -27.01 24.72
C GLY A 604 -17.29 -26.09 25.21
N ASN A 605 -16.22 -26.69 25.73
CA ASN A 605 -15.02 -25.97 26.20
C ASN A 605 -13.96 -25.77 25.11
N ARG A 606 -14.33 -25.92 23.83
CA ARG A 606 -13.44 -25.74 22.68
C ARG A 606 -13.96 -24.69 21.72
N ILE A 607 -13.05 -23.96 21.11
CA ILE A 607 -13.36 -23.02 20.01
C ILE A 607 -12.50 -23.41 18.82
N HIS A 608 -13.14 -23.65 17.68
CA HIS A 608 -12.46 -24.06 16.46
C HIS A 608 -12.50 -22.94 15.42
N ILE A 609 -11.32 -22.61 14.87
CA ILE A 609 -11.15 -21.64 13.79
C ILE A 609 -10.55 -22.38 12.60
N ILE A 610 -11.20 -22.30 11.44
CA ILE A 610 -10.79 -23.02 10.22
C ILE A 610 -10.76 -22.06 9.02
N ARG A 611 -9.64 -22.05 8.30
CA ARG A 611 -9.39 -21.24 7.09
C ARG A 611 -8.45 -21.97 6.12
N SER A 612 -8.25 -21.42 4.93
CA SER A 612 -7.20 -21.89 4.02
C SER A 612 -5.79 -21.75 4.63
N ASP A 613 -4.86 -22.62 4.27
CA ASP A 613 -3.48 -22.61 4.80
C ASP A 613 -2.64 -21.60 4.01
N ARG A 614 -2.95 -20.32 4.20
CA ARG A 614 -2.22 -19.19 3.64
C ARG A 614 -1.89 -18.21 4.74
N LEU A 615 -0.64 -17.73 4.77
CA LEU A 615 -0.15 -16.86 5.85
C LEU A 615 -1.02 -15.62 6.05
N LEU A 616 -1.65 -15.08 4.99
CA LEU A 616 -2.62 -13.97 5.09
C LEU A 616 -3.68 -14.21 6.19
N ASN A 617 -4.12 -15.46 6.33
CA ASN A 617 -5.20 -15.89 7.21
C ASN A 617 -4.74 -16.28 8.62
N TRP A 618 -3.42 -16.28 8.86
CA TRP A 618 -2.79 -16.78 10.08
C TRP A 618 -1.66 -15.86 10.57
N THR A 619 -1.78 -14.55 10.31
CA THR A 619 -0.85 -13.56 10.87
C THR A 619 -1.12 -13.30 12.36
N ARG A 620 -0.14 -12.81 13.11
CA ARG A 620 -0.34 -12.33 14.48
C ARG A 620 -1.38 -11.21 14.54
N THR A 621 -1.43 -10.35 13.52
CA THR A 621 -2.49 -9.35 13.32
C THR A 621 -3.87 -10.00 13.20
N MET A 622 -4.00 -11.13 12.48
CA MET A 622 -5.24 -11.90 12.44
C MET A 622 -5.59 -12.46 13.83
N ALA A 623 -4.61 -12.98 14.58
CA ALA A 623 -4.83 -13.47 15.94
C ALA A 623 -5.42 -12.37 16.85
N LEU A 624 -4.91 -11.13 16.79
CA LEU A 624 -5.46 -10.00 17.54
C LEU A 624 -6.91 -9.66 17.15
N ASN A 625 -7.28 -9.83 15.88
CA ASN A 625 -8.64 -9.60 15.40
C ASN A 625 -9.60 -10.72 15.83
N ASP A 626 -9.12 -11.97 15.78
CA ASP A 626 -9.90 -13.13 16.22
C ASP A 626 -10.09 -13.14 17.74
N ALA A 627 -9.09 -12.72 18.51
CA ALA A 627 -9.24 -12.53 19.96
C ALA A 627 -10.43 -11.61 20.27
N ALA A 628 -10.48 -10.43 19.61
CA ALA A 628 -11.59 -9.49 19.79
C ALA A 628 -12.93 -10.04 19.32
N ARG A 629 -12.94 -10.82 18.23
CA ARG A 629 -14.17 -11.47 17.74
C ARG A 629 -14.69 -12.51 18.73
N ILE A 630 -13.81 -13.35 19.26
CA ILE A 630 -14.15 -14.39 20.25
C ILE A 630 -14.66 -13.74 21.53
N TYR A 631 -13.92 -12.77 22.06
CA TYR A 631 -14.33 -12.05 23.27
C TYR A 631 -15.70 -11.38 23.09
N GLY A 632 -15.95 -10.72 21.95
CA GLY A 632 -17.24 -10.11 21.65
C GLY A 632 -18.40 -11.11 21.53
N GLU A 633 -18.15 -12.32 21.02
CA GLU A 633 -19.15 -13.42 20.96
C GLU A 633 -19.44 -14.04 22.32
N ILE A 634 -18.47 -14.01 23.24
CA ILE A 634 -18.65 -14.49 24.62
C ILE A 634 -19.47 -13.47 25.41
N VAL A 635 -19.03 -12.21 25.45
CA VAL A 635 -19.72 -11.13 26.18
C VAL A 635 -21.10 -10.83 25.59
N GLY A 636 -21.23 -10.84 24.26
CA GLY A 636 -22.51 -10.58 23.58
C GLY A 636 -23.57 -11.66 23.78
N LYS A 637 -23.22 -12.82 24.37
CA LYS A 637 -24.17 -13.87 24.78
C LYS A 637 -24.64 -13.72 26.23
N GLU A 638 -24.07 -12.81 27.01
CA GLU A 638 -24.43 -12.59 28.42
C GLU A 638 -25.56 -11.55 28.62
N ASP A 639 -26.06 -10.90 27.57
CA ASP A 639 -27.27 -10.06 27.63
C ASP A 639 -28.50 -10.84 27.12
N PRO A 640 -29.42 -11.30 28.00
CA PRO A 640 -30.73 -11.84 27.62
C PRO A 640 -31.74 -10.79 27.12
#